data_AF-A0A941NH20-F1
#
_entry.id   AF-A0A941NH20-F1
#
_cell.length_a   1.000
_cell.length_b   1.000
_cell.length_c   1.000
_cell.angle_alpha   90.00
_cell.angle_beta   90.00
_cell.angle_gamma   90.00
#
_symmetry.space_group_name_H-M   'P 1'
#
loop_
_entity.id
_entity.type
_entity.pdbx_description
1 polymer ?
#
loop_
_entity_poly.entity_id
_entity_poly.type
_entity_poly.pdbx_seq_one_letter_code
_entity_poly.pdbx_strand_id
1 'polypeptide(L)'
;MRIRRQFTTEGRSPYEGIAFRKASSEIKNPDGSVVFSQGDIEVPEEWSQVACDVLAQKYFRKAGIPATLKAVPEKDVPEWLWRKEAEGDERTGENSAKQVFDRLAGTWTYWGWKGGYFDKETDARAFFDEMCFMLATQKAAPNSPQWFNTGLHWAYGIDGPSQGHYYVDFQTGRLVKSQSAYEHPQPHACFIQSVSDDLVNEGGIMDLWTREARLFKYGSGTGTNFSNLRGENEKLSGGGKSSGLMSFLKIGDRAAGAIKSGGTTRRAAKMVIVDVDHPDIEQFIEWKVIEEQKVAAMVAGSKLAEKHLKLVLKACVNCDGAGDDCFDPKKNPALRREVKAARKSMIPDNYIERVISFAKQGYKDIDFKTYDTDWDSEAYLSVSGQNSNNSVRVTDDFLNAVLADGEWNLTSRRGGKIAKTVKARDLWEKISYAAWACADPGIQFHTTVNDWHTCPAGGEIRGSNPCSEYMFLDDTACNLASLNLMQFRKGDGVKTFDVAAFEHAVRLWTIVLEVSVLMAQFPSKEIAQLSYDYRTLGLGFANIGGLLMSAGISYDSREGRAIAGAISAIMTGISYATSAEMAGELGPFPEYAANKDHMLRVIRNHRRAAHGEASGYEKVAIVPVPLDHEAIAQKDLSDAARAAWDSALSMGQDFGFRNAQATVIAPTGTIGLVMDCDTTGVEPDFALVKFKTLAGGGYFKIINRCVPEALATLGYTQAQIDDIVAYAVGHGTLEGSNALSHGALKAKGFGDAEIGKVEAALEQAFDIRFVFNKWTLGETFCTDVLKIDAAALDAPDFDMLKTLGFARAEVDAANLHVCGAMTLEGAPHLKAEHLPVFDCANPCGRIGKRSLSVESHIRMMAAVQPFISGAISKTINMPNAASVKECGESYLLSWQLALKANALYRDGSKLSQPLASQVLQFDDEEDEAEEFAAAPQTTRTTVVTERIVEKVIERIAAHDREKLPTRRKGYTQKAVVGGHKVYLRTGEYEDGRPGEIFIDMHKEGA
;
A
#
# COMPACT_ATOMS: atom_id res chain seq x y z
N MET A 1 36.05 6.31 5.43
CA MET A 1 35.92 4.86 5.58
C MET A 1 36.53 4.10 4.41
N ARG A 2 37.01 2.89 4.69
CA ARG A 2 37.51 1.94 3.67
C ARG A 2 36.37 1.09 3.12
N ILE A 3 36.31 0.94 1.80
CA ILE A 3 35.28 0.16 1.11
C ILE A 3 35.95 -1.02 0.41
N ARG A 4 35.67 -2.23 0.92
CA ARG A 4 36.08 -3.48 0.27
C ARG A 4 35.14 -3.76 -0.89
N ARG A 5 35.68 -4.23 -2.02
CA ARG A 5 34.86 -4.79 -3.11
C ARG A 5 34.49 -6.24 -2.81
N GLN A 6 33.22 -6.58 -3.02
CA GLN A 6 32.67 -7.92 -2.81
C GLN A 6 31.95 -8.42 -4.06
N PHE A 7 31.20 -7.55 -4.74
CA PHE A 7 30.44 -7.89 -5.94
C PHE A 7 31.11 -7.45 -7.23
N THR A 8 31.99 -6.46 -7.16
CA THR A 8 32.59 -5.83 -8.34
C THR A 8 34.11 -6.03 -8.41
N THR A 9 34.66 -5.85 -9.60
CA THR A 9 36.12 -5.90 -9.83
C THR A 9 36.64 -4.50 -10.16
N GLU A 10 37.78 -4.14 -9.57
CA GLU A 10 38.40 -2.83 -9.80
C GLU A 10 38.76 -2.62 -11.29
N GLY A 11 38.52 -1.40 -11.79
CA GLY A 11 38.82 -1.03 -13.18
C GLY A 11 37.86 -1.60 -14.23
N ARG A 12 36.82 -2.33 -13.80
CA ARG A 12 35.77 -2.88 -14.65
C ARG A 12 34.47 -2.10 -14.48
N SER A 13 33.58 -2.21 -15.47
CA SER A 13 32.24 -1.63 -15.35
C SER A 13 31.48 -2.27 -14.18
N PRO A 14 30.71 -1.51 -13.38
CA PRO A 14 29.85 -2.09 -12.35
C PRO A 14 28.76 -3.01 -12.91
N TYR A 15 28.50 -2.92 -14.22
CA TYR A 15 27.55 -3.77 -14.95
C TYR A 15 28.23 -4.94 -15.67
N GLU A 16 29.55 -5.14 -15.50
CA GLU A 16 30.24 -6.28 -16.08
C GLU A 16 29.61 -7.59 -15.58
N GLY A 17 29.29 -8.50 -16.52
CA GLY A 17 28.60 -9.76 -16.21
C GLY A 17 27.08 -9.67 -16.10
N ILE A 18 26.48 -8.47 -16.25
CA ILE A 18 25.02 -8.28 -16.27
C ILE A 18 24.57 -7.99 -17.70
N ALA A 19 23.78 -8.89 -18.29
CA ALA A 19 23.19 -8.67 -19.60
C ALA A 19 22.01 -7.67 -19.52
N PHE A 20 21.83 -6.86 -20.56
CA PHE A 20 20.73 -5.90 -20.68
C PHE A 20 19.95 -6.16 -21.96
N ARG A 21 18.63 -6.02 -21.90
CA ARG A 21 17.72 -6.16 -23.03
C ARG A 21 16.88 -4.91 -23.23
N LYS A 22 16.33 -4.76 -24.43
CA LYS A 22 15.26 -3.78 -24.69
C LYS A 22 13.91 -4.37 -24.28
N ALA A 23 13.08 -3.55 -23.65
CA ALA A 23 11.70 -3.87 -23.32
C ALA A 23 10.77 -2.71 -23.70
N SER A 24 9.46 -2.93 -23.58
CA SER A 24 8.43 -1.89 -23.65
C SER A 24 7.52 -2.00 -22.44
N SER A 25 6.93 -0.88 -22.03
CA SER A 25 5.89 -0.84 -21.01
C SER A 25 4.65 -0.18 -21.59
N GLU A 26 3.50 -0.85 -21.51
CA GLU A 26 2.22 -0.34 -22.01
C GLU A 26 1.10 -0.61 -20.99
N ILE A 27 0.28 0.40 -20.71
CA ILE A 27 -0.94 0.26 -19.92
C ILE A 27 -2.11 0.59 -20.83
N LYS A 28 -3.08 -0.33 -20.89
CA LYS A 28 -4.37 -0.10 -21.55
C LYS A 28 -5.47 -0.10 -20.50
N ASN A 29 -6.46 0.75 -20.69
CA ASN A 29 -7.75 0.61 -20.01
C ASN A 29 -8.45 -0.66 -20.49
N PRO A 30 -9.46 -1.16 -19.76
CA PRO A 30 -10.28 -2.30 -20.19
C PRO A 30 -10.95 -2.11 -21.56
N ASP A 31 -11.19 -0.86 -21.98
CA ASP A 31 -11.71 -0.51 -23.31
C ASP A 31 -10.66 -0.55 -24.43
N GLY A 32 -9.41 -0.93 -24.11
CA GLY A 32 -8.28 -1.01 -25.04
C GLY A 32 -7.53 0.31 -25.26
N SER A 33 -7.98 1.44 -24.69
CA SER A 33 -7.31 2.73 -24.84
C SER A 33 -5.99 2.79 -24.05
N VAL A 34 -4.94 3.34 -24.67
CA VAL A 34 -3.60 3.41 -24.05
C VAL A 34 -3.56 4.55 -23.01
N VAL A 35 -3.29 4.19 -21.76
CA VAL A 35 -3.07 5.12 -20.64
C VAL A 35 -1.62 5.59 -20.59
N PHE A 36 -0.69 4.69 -20.88
CA PHE A 36 0.74 4.94 -20.87
C PHE A 36 1.43 3.98 -21.84
N SER A 37 2.42 4.47 -22.58
CA SER A 37 3.30 3.62 -23.38
C SER A 37 4.70 4.23 -23.43
N GLN A 38 5.71 3.41 -23.20
CA GLN A 38 7.11 3.74 -23.39
C GLN A 38 7.83 2.53 -24.01
N GLY A 39 8.28 2.70 -25.25
CA GLY A 39 9.05 1.69 -25.98
C GLY A 39 10.56 1.85 -25.80
N ASP A 40 11.31 0.83 -26.22
CA ASP A 40 12.78 0.83 -26.31
C ASP A 40 13.50 1.14 -24.99
N ILE A 41 12.95 0.71 -23.84
CA ILE A 41 13.60 0.89 -22.55
C ILE A 41 14.69 -0.16 -22.34
N GLU A 42 15.88 0.24 -21.86
CA GLU A 42 16.99 -0.66 -21.56
C GLU A 42 16.94 -1.08 -20.07
N VAL A 43 16.89 -2.38 -19.81
CA VAL A 43 16.76 -2.98 -18.48
C VAL A 43 17.62 -4.24 -18.36
N PRO A 44 18.06 -4.65 -17.15
CA PRO A 44 18.75 -5.94 -16.99
C PRO A 44 17.89 -7.10 -17.51
N GLU A 45 18.51 -8.08 -18.17
CA GLU A 45 17.81 -9.17 -18.85
C GLU A 45 16.94 -10.01 -17.89
N GLU A 46 17.46 -10.26 -16.69
CA GLU A 46 16.81 -11.03 -15.62
C GLU A 46 15.60 -10.35 -14.97
N TRP A 47 15.39 -9.04 -15.20
CA TRP A 47 14.25 -8.34 -14.60
C TRP A 47 12.94 -8.82 -15.22
N SER A 48 11.94 -9.09 -14.37
CA SER A 48 10.61 -9.43 -14.84
C SER A 48 9.96 -8.27 -15.60
N GLN A 49 8.97 -8.57 -16.43
CA GLN A 49 8.17 -7.52 -17.09
C GLN A 49 7.51 -6.58 -16.08
N VAL A 50 7.08 -7.10 -14.93
CA VAL A 50 6.49 -6.28 -13.84
C VAL A 50 7.49 -5.29 -13.28
N ALA A 51 8.73 -5.72 -13.01
CA ALA A 51 9.78 -4.82 -12.54
C ALA A 51 10.10 -3.73 -13.58
N CYS A 52 10.14 -4.10 -14.86
CA CYS A 52 10.34 -3.17 -15.98
C CYS A 52 9.21 -2.12 -16.06
N ASP A 53 7.96 -2.58 -15.94
CA ASP A 53 6.79 -1.72 -15.96
C ASP A 53 6.78 -0.75 -14.77
N VAL A 54 7.09 -1.23 -13.57
CA VAL A 54 7.18 -0.38 -12.37
C VAL A 54 8.28 0.68 -12.55
N LEU A 55 9.45 0.30 -13.06
CA LEU A 55 10.55 1.23 -13.33
C LEU A 55 10.11 2.32 -14.31
N ALA A 56 9.59 1.95 -15.48
CA ALA A 56 9.19 2.90 -16.53
C ALA A 56 8.03 3.80 -16.11
N GLN A 57 7.02 3.23 -15.44
CA GLN A 57 5.80 3.96 -15.11
C GLN A 57 5.99 4.94 -13.95
N LYS A 58 6.80 4.54 -12.95
CA LYS A 58 6.90 5.25 -11.67
C LYS A 58 8.24 5.93 -11.44
N TYR A 59 9.35 5.32 -11.84
CA TYR A 59 10.69 5.76 -11.42
C TYR A 59 11.47 6.47 -12.52
N PHE A 60 11.20 6.19 -13.79
CA PHE A 60 11.73 7.00 -14.87
C PHE A 60 11.20 8.43 -14.81
N ARG A 61 12.13 9.37 -14.83
CA ARG A 61 11.85 10.77 -15.05
C ARG A 61 11.43 10.95 -16.51
N LYS A 62 10.13 11.19 -16.71
CA LYS A 62 9.50 11.18 -18.04
C LYS A 62 9.86 12.37 -18.93
N ALA A 63 10.26 13.49 -18.34
CA ALA A 63 10.55 14.72 -19.08
C ALA A 63 11.47 15.68 -18.30
N GLY A 64 12.05 16.62 -19.04
CA GLY A 64 12.83 17.73 -18.50
C GLY A 64 14.31 17.44 -18.28
N ILE A 65 14.81 16.29 -18.73
CA ILE A 65 16.23 15.95 -18.71
C ILE A 65 16.90 16.60 -19.93
N PRO A 66 17.99 17.35 -19.80
CA PRO A 66 18.73 17.87 -20.96
C PRO A 66 19.23 16.74 -21.87
N ALA A 67 19.05 16.87 -23.18
CA ALA A 67 19.55 15.89 -24.14
C ALA A 67 21.08 15.85 -24.19
N THR A 68 21.73 17.00 -23.95
CA THR A 68 23.18 17.14 -23.83
C THR A 68 23.54 17.69 -22.46
N LEU A 69 24.62 17.17 -21.89
CA LEU A 69 25.07 17.49 -20.54
C LEU A 69 26.57 17.76 -20.56
N LYS A 70 27.00 18.81 -19.88
CA LYS A 70 28.42 19.12 -19.65
C LYS A 70 28.76 18.98 -18.17
N ALA A 71 29.93 18.44 -17.87
CA ALA A 71 30.43 18.36 -16.51
C ALA A 71 30.81 19.75 -15.99
N VAL A 72 30.55 20.01 -14.71
CA VAL A 72 30.89 21.27 -14.06
C VAL A 72 32.08 21.06 -13.13
N PRO A 73 33.24 21.65 -13.44
CA PRO A 73 34.42 21.52 -12.59
C PRO A 73 34.14 22.00 -11.16
N GLU A 74 34.32 21.11 -10.19
CA GLU A 74 34.20 21.41 -8.78
C GLU A 74 35.55 21.20 -8.10
N LYS A 75 35.98 22.22 -7.35
CA LYS A 75 37.20 22.14 -6.56
C LYS A 75 37.04 21.05 -5.49
N ASP A 76 38.08 20.26 -5.28
CA ASP A 76 38.15 19.21 -4.26
C ASP A 76 37.18 18.02 -4.49
N VAL A 77 36.55 17.94 -5.67
CA VAL A 77 35.77 16.79 -6.13
C VAL A 77 36.49 16.13 -7.32
N PRO A 78 36.69 14.80 -7.33
CA PRO A 78 37.29 14.09 -8.46
C PRO A 78 36.52 14.32 -9.76
N GLU A 79 37.23 14.42 -10.89
CA GLU A 79 36.65 14.74 -12.20
C GLU A 79 35.49 13.82 -12.61
N TRP A 80 35.61 12.53 -12.33
CA TRP A 80 34.58 11.54 -12.66
C TRP A 80 33.29 11.70 -11.85
N LEU A 81 33.33 12.44 -10.74
CA LEU A 81 32.23 12.64 -9.79
C LEU A 81 31.64 14.06 -9.88
N TRP A 82 32.12 14.89 -10.80
CA TRP A 82 31.58 16.22 -11.05
C TRP A 82 30.10 16.16 -11.44
N ARG A 83 29.32 17.10 -10.89
CA ARG A 83 27.94 17.28 -11.31
C ARG A 83 27.86 17.68 -12.78
N LYS A 84 26.69 17.51 -13.37
CA LYS A 84 26.40 17.90 -14.75
C LYS A 84 25.39 19.03 -14.80
N GLU A 85 25.47 19.84 -15.86
CA GLU A 85 24.45 20.85 -16.18
C GLU A 85 24.03 20.78 -17.65
N ALA A 86 22.88 21.37 -17.94
CA ALA A 86 22.30 21.37 -19.28
C ALA A 86 23.25 22.02 -20.30
N GLU A 87 23.45 21.34 -21.42
CA GLU A 87 24.09 21.89 -22.61
C GLU A 87 23.06 21.88 -23.75
N GLY A 88 22.47 23.05 -24.01
CA GLY A 88 21.38 23.24 -24.97
C GLY A 88 19.98 23.10 -24.36
N ASP A 89 18.97 23.35 -25.20
CA ASP A 89 17.57 23.50 -24.77
C ASP A 89 16.72 22.25 -24.99
N GLU A 90 17.22 21.26 -25.72
CA GLU A 90 16.48 20.02 -25.98
C GLU A 90 16.28 19.24 -24.67
N ARG A 91 15.08 18.68 -24.49
CA ARG A 91 14.67 17.95 -23.29
C ARG A 91 14.11 16.58 -23.65
N THR A 92 14.46 15.59 -22.84
CA THR A 92 14.10 14.18 -22.96
C THR A 92 13.68 13.61 -21.57
N GLY A 93 13.51 12.29 -21.50
CA GLY A 93 13.29 11.52 -20.27
C GLY A 93 14.25 10.33 -20.15
N GLU A 94 14.20 9.64 -19.01
CA GLU A 94 14.96 8.40 -18.79
C GLU A 94 14.38 7.27 -19.64
N ASN A 95 15.28 6.50 -20.27
CA ASN A 95 14.95 5.33 -21.08
C ASN A 95 15.86 4.13 -20.80
N SER A 96 16.82 4.24 -19.87
CA SER A 96 17.68 3.13 -19.43
C SER A 96 17.73 3.05 -17.92
N ALA A 97 17.63 1.83 -17.39
CA ALA A 97 17.80 1.55 -15.97
C ALA A 97 19.18 2.00 -15.45
N LYS A 98 20.22 1.95 -16.30
CA LYS A 98 21.57 2.44 -15.96
C LYS A 98 21.56 3.91 -15.58
N GLN A 99 20.77 4.75 -16.28
CA GLN A 99 20.65 6.17 -15.96
C GLN A 99 20.13 6.39 -14.53
N VAL A 100 19.16 5.58 -14.11
CA VAL A 100 18.58 5.63 -12.76
C VAL A 100 19.60 5.14 -11.73
N PHE A 101 20.24 4.01 -11.98
CA PHE A 101 21.24 3.44 -11.07
C PHE A 101 22.42 4.39 -10.87
N ASP A 102 22.94 4.94 -11.96
CA ASP A 102 24.07 5.88 -11.96
C ASP A 102 23.72 7.18 -11.25
N ARG A 103 22.52 7.76 -11.46
CA ARG A 103 22.17 8.99 -10.74
C ARG A 103 21.98 8.76 -9.24
N LEU A 104 21.46 7.62 -8.83
CA LEU A 104 21.27 7.29 -7.42
C LEU A 104 22.63 7.05 -6.75
N ALA A 105 23.39 6.06 -7.25
CA ALA A 105 24.69 5.70 -6.73
C ALA A 105 25.67 6.89 -6.79
N GLY A 106 25.72 7.60 -7.92
CA GLY A 106 26.60 8.74 -8.11
C GLY A 106 26.31 9.90 -7.17
N THR A 107 25.03 10.18 -6.89
CA THR A 107 24.66 11.24 -5.94
C THR A 107 25.01 10.87 -4.51
N TRP A 108 24.78 9.62 -4.10
CA TRP A 108 25.23 9.15 -2.78
C TRP A 108 26.75 9.21 -2.67
N THR A 109 27.48 8.82 -3.72
CA THR A 109 28.95 8.93 -3.72
C THR A 109 29.42 10.39 -3.67
N TYR A 110 28.79 11.29 -4.43
CA TYR A 110 29.11 12.72 -4.45
C TYR A 110 28.96 13.36 -3.07
N TRP A 111 27.82 13.14 -2.40
CA TRP A 111 27.60 13.66 -1.05
C TRP A 111 28.43 12.93 0.01
N GLY A 112 28.68 11.63 -0.16
CA GLY A 112 29.59 10.87 0.68
C GLY A 112 31.02 11.38 0.60
N TRP A 113 31.49 11.75 -0.60
CA TRP A 113 32.79 12.37 -0.81
C TRP A 113 32.88 13.73 -0.12
N LYS A 114 31.91 14.62 -0.38
CA LYS A 114 31.87 15.96 0.23
C LYS A 114 31.74 15.91 1.75
N GLY A 115 31.05 14.91 2.28
CA GLY A 115 30.88 14.67 3.71
C GLY A 115 32.05 13.94 4.38
N GLY A 116 33.10 13.57 3.66
CA GLY A 116 34.28 12.91 4.21
C GLY A 116 34.09 11.43 4.58
N TYR A 117 33.13 10.74 3.98
CA TYR A 117 32.84 9.33 4.30
C TYR A 117 33.85 8.33 3.69
N PHE A 118 34.70 8.76 2.77
CA PHE A 118 35.66 7.89 2.07
C PHE A 118 37.10 8.29 2.40
N ASP A 119 37.96 7.32 2.72
CA ASP A 119 39.37 7.61 3.02
C ASP A 119 40.14 8.02 1.76
N LYS A 120 39.79 7.43 0.61
CA LYS A 120 40.46 7.62 -0.68
C LYS A 120 39.45 7.61 -1.83
N GLU A 121 39.87 8.12 -2.99
CA GLU A 121 39.07 8.07 -4.22
C GLU A 121 38.73 6.62 -4.64
N THR A 122 39.63 5.67 -4.38
CA THR A 122 39.40 4.24 -4.65
C THR A 122 38.22 3.68 -3.84
N ASP A 123 38.03 4.15 -2.60
CA ASP A 123 36.90 3.74 -1.75
C ASP A 123 35.58 4.32 -2.28
N ALA A 124 35.59 5.58 -2.72
CA ALA A 124 34.43 6.22 -3.35
C ALA A 124 34.02 5.52 -4.66
N ARG A 125 35.00 5.12 -5.49
CA ARG A 125 34.75 4.33 -6.70
C ARG A 125 34.21 2.95 -6.38
N ALA A 126 34.80 2.25 -5.40
CA ALA A 126 34.30 0.95 -4.96
C ALA A 126 32.86 1.06 -4.45
N PHE A 127 32.54 2.09 -3.67
CA PHE A 127 31.18 2.34 -3.22
C PHE A 127 30.22 2.58 -4.39
N PHE A 128 30.56 3.47 -5.33
CA PHE A 128 29.75 3.70 -6.53
C PHE A 128 29.46 2.40 -7.29
N ASP A 129 30.50 1.62 -7.55
CA ASP A 129 30.37 0.40 -8.35
C ASP A 129 29.53 -0.67 -7.66
N GLU A 130 29.77 -0.92 -6.38
CA GLU A 130 29.01 -1.89 -5.58
C GLU A 130 27.53 -1.49 -5.48
N MET A 131 27.23 -0.19 -5.36
CA MET A 131 25.85 0.31 -5.33
C MET A 131 25.14 0.11 -6.67
N CYS A 132 25.79 0.44 -7.80
CA CYS A 132 25.22 0.18 -9.13
C CYS A 132 24.95 -1.31 -9.35
N PHE A 133 25.89 -2.17 -8.96
CA PHE A 133 25.71 -3.62 -9.05
C PHE A 133 24.54 -4.11 -8.21
N MET A 134 24.42 -3.68 -6.96
CA MET A 134 23.32 -4.10 -6.07
C MET A 134 21.95 -3.64 -6.57
N LEU A 135 21.85 -2.46 -7.18
CA LEU A 135 20.61 -1.98 -7.80
C LEU A 135 20.26 -2.80 -9.05
N ALA A 136 21.23 -3.05 -9.93
CA ALA A 136 21.03 -3.82 -11.16
C ALA A 136 20.65 -5.29 -10.90
N THR A 137 21.18 -5.89 -9.83
CA THR A 137 20.91 -7.28 -9.43
C THR A 137 19.76 -7.41 -8.41
N GLN A 138 18.99 -6.34 -8.17
CA GLN A 138 17.84 -6.31 -7.26
C GLN A 138 18.17 -6.81 -5.83
N LYS A 139 19.43 -6.67 -5.38
CA LYS A 139 19.86 -7.01 -4.01
C LYS A 139 19.21 -6.11 -2.98
N ALA A 140 18.90 -4.87 -3.37
CA ALA A 140 18.30 -3.89 -2.50
C ALA A 140 17.62 -2.76 -3.29
N ALA A 141 16.68 -2.08 -2.65
CA ALA A 141 16.05 -0.88 -3.18
C ALA A 141 15.86 0.17 -2.07
N PRO A 142 16.11 1.46 -2.36
CA PRO A 142 15.75 2.54 -1.46
C PRO A 142 14.24 2.83 -1.54
N ASN A 143 13.70 3.56 -0.58
CA ASN A 143 12.31 4.01 -0.61
C ASN A 143 11.98 4.84 -1.86
N SER A 144 10.72 4.82 -2.31
CA SER A 144 10.29 5.48 -3.55
C SER A 144 10.71 6.97 -3.69
N PRO A 145 10.67 7.83 -2.65
CA PRO A 145 11.20 9.20 -2.76
C PRO A 145 12.66 9.33 -3.22
N GLN A 146 13.53 8.36 -2.91
CA GLN A 146 14.90 8.35 -3.44
C GLN A 146 14.90 8.18 -4.96
N TRP A 147 14.12 7.21 -5.46
CA TRP A 147 13.94 7.02 -6.90
C TRP A 147 13.40 8.27 -7.59
N PHE A 148 12.48 9.01 -6.95
CA PHE A 148 11.90 10.20 -7.58
C PHE A 148 12.84 11.41 -7.60
N ASN A 149 13.58 11.63 -6.50
CA ASN A 149 14.17 12.95 -6.22
C ASN A 149 15.71 12.93 -6.22
N THR A 150 16.35 11.80 -5.95
CA THR A 150 17.80 11.73 -5.76
C THR A 150 18.54 11.81 -7.09
N GLY A 151 19.47 12.76 -7.19
CA GLY A 151 20.37 12.90 -8.33
C GLY A 151 19.82 13.65 -9.55
N LEU A 152 18.61 14.20 -9.47
CA LEU A 152 18.08 15.04 -10.56
C LEU A 152 18.96 16.28 -10.81
N HIS A 153 19.43 16.93 -9.75
CA HIS A 153 20.36 18.06 -9.86
C HIS A 153 21.78 17.60 -10.23
N TRP A 154 22.32 16.60 -9.52
CA TRP A 154 23.70 16.14 -9.73
C TRP A 154 23.92 15.54 -11.13
N ALA A 155 23.04 14.63 -11.59
CA ALA A 155 23.21 13.93 -12.86
C ALA A 155 22.73 14.73 -14.08
N TYR A 156 21.72 15.60 -13.92
CA TYR A 156 21.05 16.25 -15.04
C TYR A 156 21.00 17.78 -14.98
N GLY A 157 21.49 18.40 -13.89
CA GLY A 157 21.42 19.85 -13.70
C GLY A 157 20.00 20.40 -13.59
N ILE A 158 19.02 19.56 -13.22
CA ILE A 158 17.63 20.00 -13.03
C ILE A 158 17.58 20.89 -11.78
N ASP A 159 17.02 22.08 -11.93
CA ASP A 159 16.89 23.06 -10.87
C ASP A 159 15.50 23.74 -10.89
N GLY A 160 15.17 24.47 -9.82
CA GLY A 160 13.90 25.17 -9.65
C GLY A 160 13.87 26.03 -8.39
N PRO A 161 12.92 26.99 -8.29
CA PRO A 161 12.88 27.92 -7.18
C PRO A 161 12.57 27.23 -5.85
N SER A 162 13.16 27.72 -4.77
CA SER A 162 12.91 27.28 -3.39
C SER A 162 11.42 27.08 -3.10
N GLN A 163 11.09 25.95 -2.48
CA GLN A 163 9.72 25.58 -2.08
C GLN A 163 9.49 25.74 -0.56
N GLY A 164 10.30 26.59 0.10
CA GLY A 164 10.19 26.82 1.54
C GLY A 164 10.75 25.69 2.41
N HIS A 165 11.72 24.94 1.87
CA HIS A 165 12.43 23.88 2.60
C HIS A 165 13.69 24.42 3.30
N TYR A 166 14.20 23.62 4.23
CA TYR A 166 15.38 23.89 5.04
C TYR A 166 16.30 22.67 5.07
N TYR A 167 17.58 22.89 5.30
CA TYR A 167 18.57 21.86 5.54
C TYR A 167 19.60 22.35 6.57
N VAL A 168 20.34 21.44 7.19
CA VAL A 168 21.49 21.81 8.01
C VAL A 168 22.74 21.66 7.15
N ASP A 169 23.48 22.76 7.01
CA ASP A 169 24.75 22.74 6.30
C ASP A 169 25.76 21.91 7.11
N PHE A 170 26.22 20.81 6.53
CA PHE A 170 27.02 19.83 7.26
C PHE A 170 28.42 20.32 7.66
N GLN A 171 28.93 21.38 7.02
CA GLN A 171 30.24 21.95 7.33
C GLN A 171 30.16 22.91 8.51
N THR A 172 29.12 23.74 8.54
CA THR A 172 28.94 24.79 9.54
C THR A 172 28.04 24.37 10.70
N GLY A 173 27.25 23.30 10.53
CA GLY A 173 26.23 22.84 11.48
C GLY A 173 25.04 23.80 11.60
N ARG A 174 24.87 24.74 10.66
CA ARG A 174 23.83 25.77 10.72
C ARG A 174 22.62 25.40 9.88
N LEU A 175 21.43 25.68 10.43
CA LEU A 175 20.18 25.61 9.68
C LEU A 175 20.13 26.69 8.59
N VAL A 176 19.87 26.29 7.36
CA VAL A 176 19.82 27.15 6.17
C VAL A 176 18.50 26.92 5.43
N LYS A 177 17.93 27.99 4.88
CA LYS A 177 16.78 27.90 3.97
C LYS A 177 17.28 27.53 2.57
N SER A 178 16.70 26.49 1.99
CA SER A 178 17.06 26.04 0.64
C SER A 178 16.83 27.14 -0.39
N GLN A 179 17.80 27.34 -1.29
CA GLN A 179 17.69 28.28 -2.40
C GLN A 179 17.12 27.60 -3.66
N SER A 180 17.36 26.30 -3.79
CA SER A 180 16.93 25.43 -4.88
C SER A 180 15.92 24.39 -4.42
N ALA A 181 15.03 23.94 -5.32
CA ALA A 181 14.13 22.82 -5.12
C ALA A 181 14.79 21.43 -5.31
N TYR A 182 15.98 21.34 -5.90
CA TYR A 182 16.57 20.07 -6.35
C TYR A 182 18.03 19.85 -5.91
N GLU A 183 18.79 20.91 -5.60
CA GLU A 183 20.19 20.78 -5.16
C GLU A 183 20.33 19.84 -3.97
N HIS A 184 19.48 20.06 -2.96
CA HIS A 184 19.23 19.12 -1.87
C HIS A 184 17.96 18.32 -2.18
N PRO A 185 18.02 17.00 -2.38
CA PRO A 185 16.81 16.21 -2.64
C PRO A 185 15.93 16.07 -1.38
N GLN A 186 14.68 15.63 -1.57
CA GLN A 186 13.85 15.08 -0.47
C GLN A 186 13.81 13.54 -0.57
N PRO A 187 14.81 12.82 -0.02
CA PRO A 187 14.91 11.37 -0.14
C PRO A 187 14.12 10.59 0.93
N HIS A 188 13.63 11.27 1.98
CA HIS A 188 12.98 10.62 3.12
C HIS A 188 11.55 10.21 2.77
N ALA A 189 11.07 9.08 3.30
CA ALA A 189 9.70 8.62 3.06
C ALA A 189 8.79 8.84 4.27
N CYS A 190 9.37 8.88 5.47
CA CYS A 190 8.63 8.84 6.72
C CYS A 190 8.92 10.08 7.54
N PHE A 191 7.86 10.72 8.02
CA PHE A 191 7.94 11.94 8.83
C PHE A 191 7.01 11.80 10.03
N ILE A 192 7.49 12.23 11.20
CA ILE A 192 6.67 12.43 12.38
C ILE A 192 6.59 13.94 12.59
N GLN A 193 5.39 14.47 12.78
CA GLN A 193 5.18 15.91 12.94
C GLN A 193 4.42 16.19 14.23
N SER A 194 4.86 17.21 14.96
CA SER A 194 4.13 17.72 16.10
C SER A 194 3.00 18.66 15.68
N VAL A 195 2.04 18.82 16.58
CA VAL A 195 0.98 19.83 16.48
C VAL A 195 0.74 20.46 17.84
N SER A 196 0.75 21.79 17.86
CA SER A 196 0.38 22.59 19.02
C SER A 196 -1.12 22.90 19.00
N ASP A 197 -1.72 23.04 20.18
CA ASP A 197 -3.12 23.44 20.39
C ASP A 197 -3.33 24.95 20.12
N ASP A 198 -3.01 25.35 18.89
CA ASP A 198 -3.11 26.68 18.29
C ASP A 198 -3.67 26.55 16.86
N LEU A 199 -4.48 27.50 16.41
CA LEU A 199 -5.15 27.40 15.11
C LEU A 199 -4.25 27.79 13.93
N VAL A 200 -3.51 28.90 13.99
CA VAL A 200 -2.92 29.56 12.81
C VAL A 200 -1.44 29.92 12.92
N ASN A 201 -0.85 29.88 14.12
CA ASN A 201 0.56 30.21 14.31
C ASN A 201 1.48 29.07 13.83
N GLU A 202 2.78 29.36 13.69
CA GLU A 202 3.81 28.35 13.39
C GLU A 202 3.73 27.20 14.41
N GLY A 203 3.70 25.95 13.92
CA GLY A 203 3.47 24.76 14.76
C GLY A 203 2.01 24.46 15.13
N GLY A 204 1.06 25.34 14.78
CA GLY A 204 -0.38 25.13 14.97
C GLY A 204 -1.04 24.21 13.93
N ILE A 205 -2.37 24.08 14.00
CA ILE A 205 -3.18 23.16 13.17
C ILE A 205 -3.10 23.50 11.68
N MET A 206 -3.30 24.77 11.29
CA MET A 206 -3.27 25.16 9.87
C MET A 206 -1.86 25.13 9.27
N ASP A 207 -0.84 25.37 10.09
CA ASP A 207 0.56 25.23 9.68
C ASP A 207 0.91 23.76 9.42
N LEU A 208 0.44 22.83 10.26
CA LEU A 208 0.58 21.39 10.01
C LEU A 208 0.08 20.99 8.62
N TRP A 209 -1.12 21.42 8.23
CA TRP A 209 -1.66 21.11 6.88
C TRP A 209 -0.78 21.65 5.75
N THR A 210 -0.15 22.81 5.96
CA THR A 210 0.79 23.39 4.98
C THR A 210 2.07 22.56 4.90
N ARG A 211 2.62 22.11 6.03
CA ARG A 211 3.80 21.25 6.08
C ARG A 211 3.52 19.87 5.47
N GLU A 212 2.37 19.27 5.77
CA GLU A 212 1.90 18.02 5.16
C GLU A 212 1.77 18.13 3.63
N ALA A 213 1.18 19.23 3.14
CA ALA A 213 1.06 19.46 1.70
C ALA A 213 2.42 19.48 0.99
N ARG A 214 3.44 20.09 1.61
CA ARG A 214 4.82 20.06 1.09
C ARG A 214 5.37 18.64 1.04
N LEU A 215 5.14 17.83 2.08
CA LEU A 215 5.58 16.42 2.10
C LEU A 215 4.91 15.57 1.04
N PHE A 216 3.59 15.70 0.88
CA PHE A 216 2.81 14.93 -0.10
C PHE A 216 3.22 15.27 -1.54
N LYS A 217 3.56 16.54 -1.82
CA LYS A 217 4.06 16.96 -3.14
C LYS A 217 5.26 16.15 -3.62
N TYR A 218 6.18 15.83 -2.71
CA TYR A 218 7.40 15.04 -3.00
C TYR A 218 7.24 13.55 -2.71
N GLY A 219 6.01 13.08 -2.49
CA GLY A 219 5.66 11.67 -2.37
C GLY A 219 6.04 11.05 -1.02
N SER A 220 6.14 11.84 0.05
CA SER A 220 6.42 11.36 1.41
C SER A 220 5.14 11.18 2.23
N GLY A 221 5.20 10.35 3.27
CA GLY A 221 4.12 10.14 4.22
C GLY A 221 4.42 10.77 5.57
N THR A 222 3.38 11.10 6.34
CA THR A 222 3.49 11.79 7.62
C THR A 222 2.54 11.24 8.68
N GLY A 223 2.98 11.20 9.93
CA GLY A 223 2.10 10.90 11.07
C GLY A 223 2.22 11.94 12.18
N THR A 224 1.12 12.13 12.89
CA THR A 224 1.01 13.09 13.98
C THR A 224 0.16 12.51 15.10
N ASN A 225 0.62 12.70 16.35
CA ASN A 225 -0.19 12.45 17.52
C ASN A 225 -0.98 13.73 17.86
N PHE A 226 -2.31 13.64 17.78
CA PHE A 226 -3.23 14.76 17.97
C PHE A 226 -3.69 14.92 19.42
N SER A 227 -3.17 14.11 20.34
CA SER A 227 -3.61 14.06 21.74
C SER A 227 -3.34 15.33 22.52
N ASN A 228 -2.48 16.23 22.03
CA ASN A 228 -2.26 17.52 22.66
C ASN A 228 -3.36 18.55 22.36
N LEU A 229 -4.19 18.31 21.34
CA LEU A 229 -5.30 19.19 21.01
C LEU A 229 -6.39 19.07 22.06
N ARG A 230 -7.03 20.19 22.39
CA ARG A 230 -8.13 20.17 23.36
C ARG A 230 -9.37 19.45 22.80
N GLY A 231 -10.03 18.70 23.66
CA GLY A 231 -11.27 17.99 23.33
C GLY A 231 -12.46 18.91 23.10
N GLU A 232 -13.57 18.29 22.69
CA GLU A 232 -14.83 18.99 22.48
C GLU A 232 -15.29 19.67 23.78
N ASN A 233 -15.91 20.85 23.67
CA ASN A 233 -16.44 21.62 24.81
C ASN A 233 -15.39 22.22 25.78
N GLU A 234 -14.09 21.96 25.60
CA GLU A 234 -13.04 22.62 26.38
C GLU A 234 -12.97 24.13 26.08
N LYS A 235 -12.55 24.94 27.07
CA LYS A 235 -12.60 26.41 26.97
C LYS A 235 -11.60 26.99 25.95
N LEU A 236 -12.02 28.05 25.26
CA LEU A 236 -11.17 28.89 24.41
C LEU A 236 -10.74 30.18 25.13
N SER A 237 -9.57 30.73 24.76
CA SER A 237 -9.03 31.96 25.37
C SER A 237 -9.87 33.20 25.06
N GLY A 238 -10.48 33.28 23.88
CA GLY A 238 -11.35 34.38 23.44
C GLY A 238 -12.81 34.28 23.92
N GLY A 239 -13.13 33.32 24.80
CA GLY A 239 -14.50 32.94 25.11
C GLY A 239 -15.05 31.88 24.14
N GLY A 240 -16.07 31.13 24.59
CA GLY A 240 -16.63 30.01 23.82
C GLY A 240 -16.00 28.64 24.14
N LYS A 241 -16.28 27.67 23.27
CA LYS A 241 -15.94 26.25 23.45
C LYS A 241 -15.27 25.69 22.20
N SER A 242 -14.35 24.75 22.39
CA SER A 242 -13.68 24.02 21.31
C SER A 242 -14.66 23.14 20.53
N SER A 243 -14.42 23.03 19.22
CA SER A 243 -15.08 22.08 18.31
C SER A 243 -14.56 20.64 18.42
N GLY A 244 -13.59 20.40 19.31
CA GLY A 244 -12.93 19.10 19.50
C GLY A 244 -11.98 18.73 18.36
N LEU A 245 -11.21 17.66 18.58
CA LEU A 245 -10.18 17.22 17.63
C LEU A 245 -10.80 16.70 16.32
N MET A 246 -11.96 16.04 16.41
CA MET A 246 -12.61 15.36 15.28
C MET A 246 -12.94 16.31 14.14
N SER A 247 -13.28 17.56 14.45
CA SER A 247 -13.56 18.60 13.45
C SER A 247 -12.33 18.90 12.58
N PHE A 248 -11.14 18.96 13.18
CA PHE A 248 -9.90 19.23 12.46
C PHE A 248 -9.38 18.01 11.71
N LEU A 249 -9.54 16.80 12.27
CA LEU A 249 -9.17 15.57 11.56
C LEU A 249 -9.92 15.42 10.23
N LYS A 250 -11.20 15.77 10.19
CA LYS A 250 -12.00 15.75 8.94
C LYS A 250 -11.47 16.74 7.90
N ILE A 251 -10.97 17.90 8.31
CA ILE A 251 -10.32 18.87 7.40
C ILE A 251 -9.03 18.27 6.85
N GLY A 252 -8.19 17.73 7.73
CA GLY A 252 -6.93 17.09 7.36
C GLY A 252 -7.08 15.93 6.39
N ASP A 253 -8.08 15.08 6.63
CA ASP A 253 -8.43 13.97 5.73
C ASP A 253 -8.79 14.47 4.32
N ARG A 254 -9.62 15.51 4.22
CA ARG A 254 -9.97 16.13 2.94
C ARG A 254 -8.80 16.80 2.25
N ALA A 255 -7.93 17.47 3.00
CA ALA A 255 -6.71 18.05 2.47
C ALA A 255 -5.77 16.98 1.89
N ALA A 256 -5.58 15.86 2.61
CA ALA A 256 -4.77 14.73 2.14
C ALA A 256 -5.34 14.12 0.84
N GLY A 257 -6.66 13.90 0.77
CA GLY A 257 -7.31 13.36 -0.42
C GLY A 257 -7.22 14.26 -1.67
N ALA A 258 -7.07 15.57 -1.48
CA ALA A 258 -6.96 16.54 -2.57
C ALA A 258 -5.54 16.62 -3.18
N ILE A 259 -4.51 16.16 -2.48
CA ILE A 259 -3.11 16.34 -2.88
C ILE A 259 -2.54 15.06 -3.49
N LYS A 260 -1.99 15.17 -4.70
CA LYS A 260 -1.28 14.08 -5.41
C LYS A 260 0.12 14.58 -5.81
N SER A 261 1.13 13.72 -5.74
CA SER A 261 2.52 14.11 -6.09
C SER A 261 2.64 14.47 -7.57
N GLY A 262 3.25 15.62 -7.88
CA GLY A 262 3.34 16.14 -9.25
C GLY A 262 4.24 15.29 -10.16
N GLY A 263 3.62 14.44 -11.00
CA GLY A 263 4.29 13.61 -12.01
C GLY A 263 4.20 12.10 -11.79
N THR A 264 3.79 11.66 -10.60
CA THR A 264 3.57 10.25 -10.24
C THR A 264 2.23 10.11 -9.52
N THR A 265 1.48 9.04 -9.79
CA THR A 265 0.10 8.83 -9.29
C THR A 265 -0.01 8.52 -7.79
N ARG A 266 0.99 8.88 -6.96
CA ARG A 266 1.02 8.51 -5.53
C ARG A 266 0.07 9.40 -4.71
N ARG A 267 -0.88 8.76 -4.02
CA ARG A 267 -1.77 9.39 -3.04
C ARG A 267 -1.01 9.80 -1.77
N ALA A 268 -1.48 10.83 -1.08
CA ALA A 268 -1.00 11.18 0.24
C ALA A 268 -1.13 10.00 1.22
N ALA A 269 -0.16 9.87 2.14
CA ALA A 269 -0.17 8.85 3.18
C ALA A 269 -0.06 9.52 4.54
N LYS A 270 -1.12 9.40 5.36
CA LYS A 270 -1.25 10.07 6.65
C LYS A 270 -1.50 9.08 7.79
N MET A 271 -0.89 9.29 8.95
CA MET A 271 -1.22 8.62 10.22
C MET A 271 -1.78 9.62 11.22
N VAL A 272 -2.86 9.23 11.87
CA VAL A 272 -3.50 9.96 12.97
C VAL A 272 -3.44 9.09 14.22
N ILE A 273 -2.77 9.60 15.25
CA ILE A 273 -2.62 8.91 16.54
C ILE A 273 -3.37 9.68 17.62
N VAL A 274 -4.11 8.96 18.46
CA VAL A 274 -4.75 9.50 19.66
C VAL A 274 -4.49 8.57 20.84
N ASP A 275 -4.09 9.15 21.96
CA ASP A 275 -3.81 8.48 23.22
C ASP A 275 -5.14 8.05 23.86
N VAL A 276 -5.15 6.87 24.48
CA VAL A 276 -6.37 6.24 25.00
C VAL A 276 -7.06 7.01 26.12
N ASP A 277 -6.39 8.00 26.73
CA ASP A 277 -6.92 8.87 27.78
C ASP A 277 -7.52 10.18 27.25
N HIS A 278 -7.55 10.40 25.92
CA HIS A 278 -8.06 11.63 25.34
C HIS A 278 -9.60 11.74 25.51
N PRO A 279 -10.18 12.92 25.84
CA PRO A 279 -11.63 13.09 26.02
C PRO A 279 -12.48 12.70 24.80
N ASP A 280 -11.98 12.93 23.59
CA ASP A 280 -12.66 12.58 22.34
C ASP A 280 -12.35 11.14 21.85
N ILE A 281 -11.68 10.29 22.64
CA ILE A 281 -11.18 8.98 22.18
C ILE A 281 -12.28 8.05 21.65
N GLU A 282 -13.45 8.02 22.29
CA GLU A 282 -14.56 7.16 21.87
C GLU A 282 -15.05 7.53 20.47
N GLN A 283 -15.17 8.83 20.18
CA GLN A 283 -15.56 9.32 18.86
C GLN A 283 -14.51 8.99 17.80
N PHE A 284 -13.22 9.04 18.16
CA PHE A 284 -12.12 8.71 17.27
C PHE A 284 -12.12 7.22 16.90
N ILE A 285 -12.32 6.33 17.88
CA ILE A 285 -12.40 4.88 17.66
C ILE A 285 -13.55 4.52 16.72
N GLU A 286 -14.73 5.10 16.95
CA GLU A 286 -15.94 4.78 16.19
C GLU A 286 -16.00 5.48 14.81
N TRP A 287 -15.11 6.45 14.55
CA TRP A 287 -15.18 7.33 13.38
C TRP A 287 -15.29 6.57 12.07
N LYS A 288 -14.31 5.72 11.75
CA LYS A 288 -14.29 4.99 10.46
C LYS A 288 -15.43 3.99 10.34
N VAL A 289 -15.83 3.34 11.43
CA VAL A 289 -16.98 2.43 11.44
C VAL A 289 -18.25 3.15 10.98
N ILE A 290 -18.49 4.35 11.51
CA ILE A 290 -19.65 5.17 11.15
C ILE A 290 -19.57 5.62 9.68
N GLU A 291 -18.37 5.93 9.17
CA GLU A 291 -18.19 6.35 7.78
C GLU A 291 -18.41 5.19 6.79
N GLU A 292 -18.00 3.96 7.12
CA GLU A 292 -18.35 2.75 6.33
C GLU A 292 -19.87 2.52 6.30
N GLN A 293 -20.56 2.70 7.43
CA GLN A 293 -22.03 2.59 7.50
C GLN A 293 -22.72 3.63 6.60
N LYS A 294 -22.17 4.84 6.49
CA LYS A 294 -22.68 5.88 5.57
C LYS A 294 -22.53 5.45 4.11
N VAL A 295 -21.39 4.88 3.73
CA VAL A 295 -21.18 4.36 2.36
C VAL A 295 -22.22 3.30 2.05
N ALA A 296 -22.40 2.30 2.92
CA ALA A 296 -23.41 1.27 2.75
C ALA A 296 -24.83 1.86 2.58
N ALA A 297 -25.19 2.85 3.40
CA ALA A 297 -26.48 3.52 3.31
C ALA A 297 -26.67 4.30 2.00
N MET A 298 -25.63 5.00 1.51
CA MET A 298 -25.68 5.74 0.24
C MET A 298 -25.82 4.81 -0.96
N VAL A 299 -25.04 3.73 -1.00
CA VAL A 299 -25.10 2.72 -2.08
C VAL A 299 -26.47 2.06 -2.10
N ALA A 300 -26.91 1.48 -0.98
CA ALA A 300 -28.21 0.83 -0.90
C ALA A 300 -29.37 1.79 -1.19
N GLY A 301 -29.34 3.00 -0.62
CA GLY A 301 -30.37 4.01 -0.83
C GLY A 301 -30.47 4.49 -2.28
N SER A 302 -29.34 4.71 -2.95
CA SER A 302 -29.33 5.16 -4.35
C SER A 302 -29.86 4.09 -5.31
N LYS A 303 -29.48 2.83 -5.14
CA LYS A 303 -30.00 1.71 -5.95
C LYS A 303 -31.49 1.47 -5.74
N LEU A 304 -31.95 1.53 -4.48
CA LEU A 304 -33.39 1.42 -4.18
C LEU A 304 -34.18 2.57 -4.80
N ALA A 305 -33.63 3.80 -4.74
CA ALA A 305 -34.25 4.96 -5.35
C ALA A 305 -34.37 4.78 -6.87
N GLU A 306 -33.29 4.44 -7.57
CA GLU A 306 -33.33 4.18 -9.01
C GLU A 306 -34.40 3.13 -9.37
N LYS A 307 -34.33 1.95 -8.73
CA LYS A 307 -35.25 0.84 -8.98
C LYS A 307 -36.71 1.27 -8.84
N HIS A 308 -37.07 1.86 -7.70
CA HIS A 308 -38.46 2.20 -7.41
C HIS A 308 -38.96 3.38 -8.23
N LEU A 309 -38.10 4.36 -8.52
CA LEU A 309 -38.46 5.49 -9.36
C LEU A 309 -38.66 5.06 -10.82
N LYS A 310 -37.82 4.17 -11.37
CA LYS A 310 -38.04 3.58 -12.71
C LYS A 310 -39.35 2.78 -12.77
N LEU A 311 -39.68 2.01 -11.72
CA LEU A 311 -40.95 1.29 -11.64
C LEU A 311 -42.17 2.23 -11.60
N VAL A 312 -42.09 3.31 -10.82
CA VAL A 312 -43.14 4.36 -10.76
C VAL A 312 -43.32 5.00 -12.13
N LEU A 313 -42.23 5.35 -12.82
CA LEU A 313 -42.29 5.92 -14.16
C LEU A 313 -42.92 4.94 -15.15
N LYS A 314 -42.46 3.68 -15.17
CA LYS A 314 -42.99 2.63 -16.02
C LYS A 314 -44.48 2.39 -15.79
N ALA A 315 -44.94 2.45 -14.54
CA ALA A 315 -46.36 2.34 -14.20
C ALA A 315 -47.20 3.52 -14.71
N CYS A 316 -46.60 4.72 -14.85
CA CYS A 316 -47.24 5.86 -15.49
C CYS A 316 -47.26 5.74 -17.02
N VAL A 317 -46.15 5.30 -17.62
CA VAL A 317 -45.95 5.23 -19.09
C VAL A 317 -46.73 4.08 -19.72
N ASN A 318 -46.81 2.93 -19.06
CA ASN A 318 -47.47 1.71 -19.57
C ASN A 318 -48.95 1.64 -19.17
N CYS A 319 -49.62 2.80 -19.11
CA CYS A 319 -51.02 2.90 -18.72
C CYS A 319 -51.88 3.36 -19.91
N ASP A 320 -52.99 2.65 -20.15
CA ASP A 320 -53.95 2.95 -21.23
C ASP A 320 -55.13 3.83 -20.77
N GLY A 321 -54.94 4.60 -19.70
CA GLY A 321 -55.94 5.50 -19.12
C GLY A 321 -56.15 6.78 -19.93
N ALA A 322 -57.35 7.37 -19.86
CA ALA A 322 -57.68 8.59 -20.60
C ALA A 322 -57.13 9.85 -19.91
N GLY A 323 -56.51 10.75 -20.67
CA GLY A 323 -56.03 12.04 -20.16
C GLY A 323 -54.97 11.89 -19.06
N ASP A 324 -55.18 12.53 -17.91
CA ASP A 324 -54.24 12.52 -16.79
C ASP A 324 -54.40 11.31 -15.84
N ASP A 325 -55.32 10.38 -16.13
CA ASP A 325 -55.65 9.27 -15.24
C ASP A 325 -54.46 8.33 -14.97
N CYS A 326 -53.52 8.25 -15.91
CA CYS A 326 -52.29 7.47 -15.77
C CYS A 326 -51.31 7.99 -14.73
N PHE A 327 -51.42 9.29 -14.38
CA PHE A 327 -50.56 9.97 -13.42
C PHE A 327 -51.23 10.17 -12.05
N ASP A 328 -52.47 9.69 -11.86
CA ASP A 328 -53.17 9.74 -10.58
C ASP A 328 -53.14 8.37 -9.89
N PRO A 329 -52.40 8.20 -8.77
CA PRO A 329 -52.37 6.94 -8.01
C PRO A 329 -53.72 6.48 -7.47
N LYS A 330 -54.77 7.32 -7.47
CA LYS A 330 -56.14 6.89 -7.12
C LYS A 330 -56.83 6.17 -8.27
N LYS A 331 -56.44 6.46 -9.51
CA LYS A 331 -57.07 5.97 -10.75
C LYS A 331 -56.24 4.92 -11.48
N ASN A 332 -54.91 4.95 -11.34
CA ASN A 332 -54.00 3.94 -11.87
C ASN A 332 -53.57 2.95 -10.75
N PRO A 333 -54.12 1.72 -10.71
CA PRO A 333 -53.80 0.74 -9.67
C PRO A 333 -52.34 0.28 -9.69
N ALA A 334 -51.72 0.22 -10.88
CA ALA A 334 -50.31 -0.13 -11.02
C ALA A 334 -49.43 0.97 -10.41
N LEU A 335 -49.69 2.24 -10.74
CA LEU A 335 -49.01 3.37 -10.11
C LEU A 335 -49.22 3.38 -8.59
N ARG A 336 -50.44 3.12 -8.12
CA ARG A 336 -50.72 3.03 -6.67
C ARG A 336 -49.87 1.97 -5.98
N ARG A 337 -49.69 0.81 -6.63
CA ARG A 337 -48.86 -0.28 -6.12
C ARG A 337 -47.40 0.14 -6.06
N GLU A 338 -46.87 0.71 -7.14
CA GLU A 338 -45.46 1.13 -7.19
C GLU A 338 -45.17 2.30 -6.24
N VAL A 339 -46.09 3.25 -6.07
CA VAL A 339 -45.97 4.32 -5.06
C VAL A 339 -45.96 3.76 -3.64
N LYS A 340 -46.81 2.77 -3.33
CA LYS A 340 -46.77 2.09 -2.03
C LYS A 340 -45.46 1.32 -1.83
N ALA A 341 -44.96 0.65 -2.87
CA ALA A 341 -43.69 -0.07 -2.81
C ALA A 341 -42.51 0.90 -2.58
N ALA A 342 -42.45 2.01 -3.31
CA ALA A 342 -41.45 3.06 -3.14
C ALA A 342 -41.46 3.63 -1.72
N ARG A 343 -42.65 3.93 -1.16
CA ARG A 343 -42.77 4.38 0.24
C ARG A 343 -42.33 3.32 1.24
N LYS A 344 -42.66 2.05 1.00
CA LYS A 344 -42.21 0.94 1.85
C LYS A 344 -40.68 0.81 1.84
N SER A 345 -40.05 1.17 0.73
CA SER A 345 -38.59 1.24 0.57
C SER A 345 -37.99 2.59 0.97
N MET A 346 -38.72 3.41 1.74
CA MET A 346 -38.27 4.71 2.28
C MET A 346 -37.90 5.75 1.22
N ILE A 347 -38.44 5.65 -0.01
CA ILE A 347 -38.20 6.66 -1.04
C ILE A 347 -39.00 7.93 -0.70
N PRO A 348 -38.35 9.11 -0.64
CA PRO A 348 -39.01 10.37 -0.32
C PRO A 348 -40.15 10.72 -1.30
N ASP A 349 -41.28 11.18 -0.76
CA ASP A 349 -42.48 11.50 -1.54
C ASP A 349 -42.23 12.54 -2.65
N ASN A 350 -41.34 13.51 -2.41
CA ASN A 350 -40.99 14.53 -3.40
C ASN A 350 -40.32 13.96 -4.66
N TYR A 351 -39.56 12.87 -4.54
CA TYR A 351 -38.97 12.18 -5.70
C TYR A 351 -40.02 11.38 -6.46
N ILE A 352 -40.94 10.71 -5.75
CA ILE A 352 -42.06 9.97 -6.35
C ILE A 352 -42.94 10.93 -7.15
N GLU A 353 -43.34 12.05 -6.56
CA GLU A 353 -44.15 13.08 -7.23
C GLU A 353 -43.42 13.70 -8.43
N ARG A 354 -42.11 13.95 -8.31
CA ARG A 354 -41.29 14.45 -9.42
C ARG A 354 -41.31 13.49 -10.61
N VAL A 355 -41.18 12.19 -10.38
CA VAL A 355 -41.18 11.19 -11.45
C VAL A 355 -42.55 11.05 -12.11
N ILE A 356 -43.64 11.09 -11.32
CA ILE A 356 -44.99 11.14 -11.87
C ILE A 356 -45.16 12.39 -12.75
N SER A 357 -44.63 13.54 -12.31
CA SER A 357 -44.65 14.77 -13.10
C SER A 357 -43.80 14.68 -14.37
N PHE A 358 -42.66 13.99 -14.34
CA PHE A 358 -41.87 13.73 -15.55
C PHE A 358 -42.62 12.84 -16.53
N ALA A 359 -43.27 11.77 -16.06
CA ALA A 359 -44.11 10.95 -16.92
C ALA A 359 -45.20 11.79 -17.60
N LYS A 360 -45.84 12.69 -16.84
CA LYS A 360 -46.85 13.63 -17.37
C LYS A 360 -46.30 14.58 -18.44
N GLN A 361 -45.02 14.92 -18.38
CA GLN A 361 -44.32 15.75 -19.37
C GLN A 361 -43.81 14.95 -20.59
N GLY A 362 -44.04 13.64 -20.63
CA GLY A 362 -43.69 12.78 -21.76
C GLY A 362 -42.34 12.07 -21.64
N TYR A 363 -41.67 12.14 -20.47
CA TYR A 363 -40.46 11.37 -20.22
C TYR A 363 -40.80 9.88 -20.08
N LYS A 364 -40.07 9.03 -20.81
CA LYS A 364 -40.28 7.58 -20.82
C LYS A 364 -39.25 6.80 -20.01
N ASP A 365 -38.15 7.46 -19.67
CA ASP A 365 -37.09 6.92 -18.83
C ASP A 365 -36.53 8.00 -17.92
N ILE A 366 -35.87 7.58 -16.84
CA ILE A 366 -35.12 8.45 -15.94
C ILE A 366 -33.70 7.90 -15.75
N ASP A 367 -32.73 8.79 -15.86
CA ASP A 367 -31.37 8.53 -15.42
C ASP A 367 -31.23 8.96 -13.97
N PHE A 368 -31.00 8.01 -13.07
CA PHE A 368 -30.77 8.24 -11.65
C PHE A 368 -29.40 7.70 -11.28
N LYS A 369 -28.48 8.62 -10.96
CA LYS A 369 -27.12 8.25 -10.61
C LYS A 369 -27.08 7.38 -9.34
N THR A 370 -26.51 6.19 -9.46
CA THR A 370 -26.24 5.29 -8.34
C THR A 370 -24.82 5.43 -7.84
N TYR A 371 -24.60 4.93 -6.63
CA TYR A 371 -23.28 4.81 -6.04
C TYR A 371 -22.89 3.33 -5.92
N ASP A 372 -21.58 3.08 -5.92
CA ASP A 372 -20.99 1.75 -5.72
C ASP A 372 -19.99 1.76 -4.55
N THR A 373 -19.49 0.58 -4.21
CA THR A 373 -18.53 0.37 -3.12
C THR A 373 -17.08 0.25 -3.61
N ASP A 374 -16.76 0.66 -4.84
CA ASP A 374 -15.36 0.79 -5.23
C ASP A 374 -14.71 1.84 -4.32
N TRP A 375 -13.48 1.58 -3.85
CA TRP A 375 -12.77 2.52 -2.98
C TRP A 375 -12.49 3.86 -3.67
N ASP A 376 -12.52 3.93 -5.00
CA ASP A 376 -12.40 5.16 -5.79
C ASP A 376 -13.75 5.81 -6.13
N SER A 377 -14.86 5.24 -5.64
CA SER A 377 -16.22 5.68 -5.94
C SER A 377 -16.57 7.02 -5.32
N GLU A 378 -17.58 7.67 -5.89
CA GLU A 378 -18.11 8.92 -5.35
C GLU A 378 -18.67 8.76 -3.93
N ALA A 379 -19.13 7.56 -3.54
CA ALA A 379 -19.58 7.32 -2.17
C ALA A 379 -18.42 7.38 -1.17
N TYR A 380 -17.30 6.71 -1.47
CA TYR A 380 -16.10 6.80 -0.63
C TYR A 380 -15.48 8.20 -0.63
N LEU A 381 -15.53 8.90 -1.76
CA LEU A 381 -15.12 10.31 -1.86
C LEU A 381 -16.06 11.27 -1.11
N SER A 382 -17.27 10.85 -0.71
CA SER A 382 -18.24 11.68 0.03
C SER A 382 -18.11 11.56 1.55
N VAL A 383 -17.52 10.47 2.04
CA VAL A 383 -17.28 10.26 3.48
C VAL A 383 -15.91 10.79 3.93
N SER A 384 -15.64 10.75 5.24
CA SER A 384 -14.38 11.21 5.83
C SER A 384 -13.57 10.07 6.44
N GLY A 385 -12.30 10.35 6.76
CA GLY A 385 -11.39 9.41 7.44
C GLY A 385 -10.77 8.35 6.53
N GLN A 386 -10.94 8.46 5.21
CA GLN A 386 -10.49 7.45 4.24
C GLN A 386 -9.05 7.68 3.74
N ASN A 387 -8.47 8.85 3.99
CA ASN A 387 -7.13 9.25 3.55
C ASN A 387 -6.08 9.19 4.66
N SER A 388 -6.41 8.60 5.81
CA SER A 388 -5.46 8.34 6.91
C SER A 388 -5.58 6.93 7.46
N ASN A 389 -4.46 6.41 7.96
CA ASN A 389 -4.46 5.32 8.93
C ASN A 389 -4.72 5.90 10.31
N ASN A 390 -5.50 5.20 11.14
CA ASN A 390 -5.81 5.64 12.49
C ASN A 390 -5.20 4.65 13.49
N SER A 391 -4.59 5.15 14.56
CA SER A 391 -4.07 4.30 15.64
C SER A 391 -4.39 4.87 17.01
N VAL A 392 -4.73 3.97 17.92
CA VAL A 392 -4.85 4.31 19.34
C VAL A 392 -3.55 3.92 20.03
N ARG A 393 -3.04 4.85 20.84
CA ARG A 393 -1.82 4.63 21.62
C ARG A 393 -2.19 4.31 23.07
N VAL A 394 -1.72 3.16 23.55
CA VAL A 394 -2.07 2.59 24.86
C VAL A 394 -0.82 2.41 25.72
N THR A 395 -0.99 2.55 27.03
CA THR A 395 0.05 2.30 28.04
C THR A 395 -0.16 0.95 28.71
N ASP A 396 0.90 0.43 29.36
CA ASP A 396 0.78 -0.77 30.20
C ASP A 396 -0.25 -0.59 31.32
N ASP A 397 -0.37 0.61 31.90
CA ASP A 397 -1.37 0.91 32.93
C ASP A 397 -2.80 0.71 32.42
N PHE A 398 -3.09 1.15 31.19
CA PHE A 398 -4.40 0.93 30.57
C PHE A 398 -4.66 -0.56 30.36
N LEU A 399 -3.69 -1.29 29.79
CA LEU A 399 -3.86 -2.72 29.51
C LEU A 399 -3.98 -3.55 30.80
N ASN A 400 -3.25 -3.19 31.85
CA ASN A 400 -3.42 -3.77 33.18
C ASN A 400 -4.80 -3.47 33.76
N ALA A 401 -5.33 -2.25 33.57
CA ALA A 401 -6.70 -1.92 33.95
C ALA A 401 -7.75 -2.72 33.16
N VAL A 402 -7.52 -3.00 31.87
CA VAL A 402 -8.38 -3.88 31.05
C VAL A 402 -8.40 -5.30 31.64
N LEU A 403 -7.23 -5.86 31.97
CA LEU A 403 -7.13 -7.19 32.58
C LEU A 403 -7.80 -7.27 33.96
N ALA A 404 -7.65 -6.21 34.76
CA ALA A 404 -8.21 -6.11 36.10
C ALA A 404 -9.69 -5.67 36.15
N ASP A 405 -10.34 -5.43 35.01
CA ASP A 405 -11.70 -4.86 34.91
C ASP A 405 -11.88 -3.52 35.66
N GLY A 406 -10.81 -2.72 35.64
CA GLY A 406 -10.69 -1.43 36.31
C GLY A 406 -11.36 -0.26 35.58
N GLU A 407 -11.28 0.90 36.21
CA GLU A 407 -11.72 2.18 35.63
C GLU A 407 -10.55 2.87 34.90
N TRP A 408 -10.89 3.70 33.92
CA TRP A 408 -9.97 4.53 33.16
C TRP A 408 -10.49 5.96 33.05
N ASN A 409 -9.60 6.93 33.22
CA ASN A 409 -9.96 8.35 33.21
C ASN A 409 -9.60 8.99 31.87
N LEU A 410 -10.58 9.65 31.24
CA LEU A 410 -10.37 10.54 30.11
C LEU A 410 -10.08 11.94 30.62
N THR A 411 -8.97 12.55 30.19
CA THR A 411 -8.38 13.73 30.83
C THR A 411 -8.37 14.95 29.91
N SER A 412 -9.00 16.05 30.35
CA SER A 412 -9.03 17.34 29.63
C SER A 412 -7.63 17.90 29.44
N ARG A 413 -7.33 18.39 28.22
CA ARG A 413 -6.00 18.94 27.89
C ARG A 413 -5.82 20.37 28.41
N ARG A 414 -6.90 21.12 28.59
CA ARG A 414 -6.91 22.47 29.19
C ARG A 414 -7.25 22.38 30.69
N GLY A 415 -6.40 21.69 31.45
CA GLY A 415 -6.44 21.73 32.92
C GLY A 415 -6.21 20.41 33.64
N GLY A 416 -6.04 19.29 32.93
CA GLY A 416 -5.69 17.99 33.53
C GLY A 416 -6.79 17.39 34.40
N LYS A 417 -8.02 17.90 34.29
CA LYS A 417 -9.17 17.38 35.06
C LYS A 417 -9.75 16.17 34.36
N ILE A 418 -10.31 15.25 35.14
CA ILE A 418 -11.09 14.13 34.62
C ILE A 418 -12.31 14.70 33.90
N ALA A 419 -12.38 14.47 32.59
CA ALA A 419 -13.52 14.82 31.76
C ALA A 419 -14.61 13.74 31.88
N LYS A 420 -14.22 12.46 31.90
CA LYS A 420 -15.10 11.30 32.02
C LYS A 420 -14.32 10.11 32.57
N THR A 421 -14.95 9.29 33.40
CA THR A 421 -14.42 7.98 33.81
C THR A 421 -15.20 6.89 33.09
N VAL A 422 -14.50 5.90 32.53
CA VAL A 422 -15.06 4.77 31.79
C VAL A 422 -14.51 3.46 32.34
N LYS A 423 -15.14 2.33 32.01
CA LYS A 423 -14.52 1.02 32.23
C LYS A 423 -13.44 0.80 31.17
N ALA A 424 -12.25 0.40 31.60
CA ALA A 424 -11.14 0.14 30.69
C ALA A 424 -11.50 -0.96 29.67
N ARG A 425 -12.20 -2.00 30.14
CA ARG A 425 -12.69 -3.10 29.30
C ARG A 425 -13.67 -2.63 28.23
N ASP A 426 -14.66 -1.81 28.56
CA ASP A 426 -15.62 -1.29 27.57
C ASP A 426 -14.92 -0.50 26.46
N LEU A 427 -13.91 0.31 26.81
CA LEU A 427 -13.13 1.06 25.82
C LEU A 427 -12.28 0.12 24.95
N TRP A 428 -11.71 -0.94 25.53
CA TRP A 428 -10.99 -1.98 24.79
C TRP A 428 -11.90 -2.79 23.85
N GLU A 429 -13.13 -3.09 24.27
CA GLU A 429 -14.13 -3.75 23.44
C GLU A 429 -14.54 -2.87 22.26
N LYS A 430 -14.66 -1.55 22.46
CA LYS A 430 -14.88 -0.60 21.35
C LYS A 430 -13.73 -0.58 20.35
N ILE A 431 -12.50 -0.54 20.82
CA ILE A 431 -11.29 -0.64 19.97
C ILE A 431 -11.32 -1.95 19.16
N SER A 432 -11.58 -3.06 19.84
CA SER A 432 -11.62 -4.39 19.22
C SER A 432 -12.73 -4.50 18.18
N TYR A 433 -13.92 -3.97 18.48
CA TYR A 433 -15.04 -3.93 17.55
C TYR A 433 -14.76 -3.07 16.33
N ALA A 434 -14.17 -1.88 16.51
CA ALA A 434 -13.82 -1.01 15.40
C ALA A 434 -12.81 -1.69 14.45
N ALA A 435 -11.74 -2.27 15.00
CA ALA A 435 -10.76 -3.02 14.22
C ALA A 435 -11.40 -4.21 13.47
N TRP A 436 -12.31 -4.94 14.11
CA TRP A 436 -13.06 -6.03 13.49
C TRP A 436 -13.99 -5.55 12.35
N ALA A 437 -14.60 -4.38 12.53
CA ALA A 437 -15.62 -3.82 11.66
C ALA A 437 -15.06 -3.03 10.48
N CYS A 438 -13.85 -2.44 10.58
CA CYS A 438 -13.27 -1.61 9.52
C CYS A 438 -11.73 -1.63 9.41
N ALA A 439 -11.05 -2.55 10.10
CA ALA A 439 -9.58 -2.68 10.15
C ALA A 439 -8.81 -1.50 10.79
N ASP A 440 -9.53 -0.58 11.44
CA ASP A 440 -8.98 0.55 12.19
C ASP A 440 -9.72 0.70 13.53
N PRO A 441 -9.09 1.20 14.60
CA PRO A 441 -7.72 1.68 14.65
C PRO A 441 -6.68 0.55 14.83
N GLY A 442 -5.46 0.78 14.35
CA GLY A 442 -4.30 0.03 14.82
C GLY A 442 -3.95 0.37 16.28
N ILE A 443 -3.02 -0.37 16.88
CA ILE A 443 -2.56 -0.14 18.26
C ILE A 443 -1.07 0.14 18.29
N GLN A 444 -0.67 1.12 19.12
CA GLN A 444 0.71 1.44 19.45
C GLN A 444 0.95 1.29 20.96
N PHE A 445 1.92 0.45 21.34
CA PHE A 445 2.21 0.12 22.73
C PHE A 445 3.23 1.11 23.30
N HIS A 446 2.72 2.21 23.87
CA HIS A 446 3.50 3.37 24.27
C HIS A 446 4.67 3.02 25.21
N THR A 447 4.42 2.19 26.22
CA THR A 447 5.44 1.80 27.20
C THR A 447 6.55 1.00 26.52
N THR A 448 6.21 -0.05 25.78
CA THR A 448 7.18 -0.86 25.03
C THR A 448 7.99 -0.04 24.03
N VAL A 449 7.36 0.93 23.35
CA VAL A 449 8.07 1.84 22.43
C VAL A 449 9.14 2.64 23.16
N ASN A 450 8.81 3.22 24.33
CA ASN A 450 9.73 4.08 25.08
C ASN A 450 10.77 3.32 25.91
N ASP A 451 10.49 2.07 26.32
CA ASP A 451 11.47 1.19 26.97
C ASP A 451 12.71 0.96 26.09
N TRP A 452 12.49 0.88 24.77
CA TRP A 452 13.53 0.71 23.75
C TRP A 452 14.02 2.04 23.13
N HIS A 453 13.64 3.18 23.71
CA HIS A 453 14.07 4.49 23.22
C HIS A 453 15.56 4.72 23.50
N THR A 454 16.31 5.01 22.44
CA THR A 454 17.74 5.31 22.52
C THR A 454 18.01 6.75 22.96
N CYS A 455 17.04 7.66 22.81
CA CYS A 455 17.23 9.10 23.02
C CYS A 455 16.16 9.81 23.90
N PRO A 456 15.82 9.30 25.10
CA PRO A 456 14.79 9.89 25.94
C PRO A 456 15.13 11.28 26.50
N ALA A 457 16.41 11.71 26.47
CA ALA A 457 16.77 13.07 26.87
C ALA A 457 16.21 14.13 25.90
N GLY A 458 15.94 13.74 24.64
CA GLY A 458 15.27 14.57 23.64
C GLY A 458 13.75 14.65 23.79
N GLY A 459 13.17 13.87 24.71
CA GLY A 459 11.74 13.73 24.89
C GLY A 459 11.24 12.31 24.62
N GLU A 460 9.94 12.16 24.80
CA GLU A 460 9.23 10.89 24.66
C GLU A 460 8.82 10.63 23.20
N ILE A 461 8.84 9.37 22.78
CA ILE A 461 8.29 8.97 21.48
C ILE A 461 6.76 9.00 21.58
N ARG A 462 6.13 9.95 20.89
CA ARG A 462 4.68 10.18 20.90
C ARG A 462 3.98 9.72 19.63
N GLY A 463 4.70 9.68 18.53
CA GLY A 463 4.14 9.40 17.21
C GLY A 463 4.79 8.22 16.49
N SER A 464 4.30 8.02 15.27
CA SER A 464 4.91 7.17 14.25
C SER A 464 4.63 7.76 12.87
N ASN A 465 5.28 7.22 11.85
CA ASN A 465 4.92 7.48 10.45
C ASN A 465 3.64 6.70 10.04
N PRO A 466 3.16 6.85 8.77
CA PRO A 466 1.96 6.19 8.24
C PRO A 466 1.79 4.68 8.47
N CYS A 467 2.88 3.91 8.40
CA CYS A 467 2.80 2.45 8.52
C CYS A 467 3.34 1.92 9.87
N SER A 468 3.60 2.80 10.83
CA SER A 468 4.06 2.49 12.19
C SER A 468 5.39 1.75 12.29
N GLU A 469 6.22 1.72 11.25
CA GLU A 469 7.57 1.16 11.28
C GLU A 469 8.64 2.14 11.80
N TYR A 470 8.45 3.45 11.57
CA TYR A 470 9.30 4.50 12.11
C TYR A 470 8.64 5.11 13.34
N MET A 471 9.30 4.96 14.49
CA MET A 471 8.85 5.49 15.78
C MET A 471 10.03 6.18 16.45
N PHE A 472 9.99 7.51 16.45
CA PHE A 472 11.02 8.34 17.06
C PHE A 472 10.40 9.66 17.56
N LEU A 473 11.22 10.62 17.92
CA LEU A 473 10.78 11.94 18.38
C LEU A 473 9.89 12.64 17.34
N ASP A 474 9.05 13.57 17.82
CA ASP A 474 8.28 14.41 16.91
C ASP A 474 9.21 15.34 16.10
N ASP A 475 8.73 15.75 14.94
CA ASP A 475 9.45 16.60 13.99
C ASP A 475 10.79 15.99 13.56
N THR A 476 10.80 14.68 13.27
CA THR A 476 11.94 13.99 12.67
C THR A 476 11.54 13.22 11.41
N ALA A 477 12.53 12.86 10.58
CA ALA A 477 12.33 12.12 9.36
C ALA A 477 13.21 10.87 9.28
N CYS A 478 12.74 9.88 8.53
CA CYS A 478 13.46 8.64 8.27
C CYS A 478 13.42 8.28 6.77
N ASN A 479 14.61 7.98 6.26
CA ASN A 479 14.84 7.40 4.94
C ASN A 479 15.06 5.89 5.08
N LEU A 480 14.52 5.14 4.12
CA LEU A 480 14.41 3.69 4.20
C LEU A 480 15.09 3.02 3.01
N ALA A 481 15.58 1.80 3.24
CA ALA A 481 15.97 0.87 2.20
C ALA A 481 15.60 -0.55 2.62
N SER A 482 15.45 -1.46 1.67
CA SER A 482 15.18 -2.86 1.97
C SER A 482 16.06 -3.78 1.13
N LEU A 483 16.67 -4.77 1.79
CA LEU A 483 17.45 -5.84 1.17
C LEU A 483 16.52 -7.00 0.74
N ASN A 484 16.66 -7.49 -0.49
CA ASN A 484 15.92 -8.68 -0.95
C ASN A 484 16.64 -9.95 -0.50
N LEU A 485 16.10 -10.64 0.50
CA LEU A 485 16.76 -11.80 1.12
C LEU A 485 17.04 -12.96 0.17
N MET A 486 16.25 -13.09 -0.92
CA MET A 486 16.46 -14.12 -1.94
C MET A 486 17.78 -13.97 -2.69
N GLN A 487 18.33 -12.75 -2.75
CA GLN A 487 19.59 -12.44 -3.43
C GLN A 487 20.84 -12.71 -2.56
N PHE A 488 20.65 -13.18 -1.33
CA PHE A 488 21.70 -13.54 -0.37
C PHE A 488 21.67 -15.03 -0.05
N ARG A 489 21.36 -15.86 -1.04
CA ARG A 489 21.49 -17.33 -0.96
C ARG A 489 22.79 -17.74 -1.64
N LYS A 490 23.47 -18.75 -1.10
CA LYS A 490 24.64 -19.34 -1.77
C LYS A 490 24.16 -20.19 -2.95
N GLY A 491 24.98 -20.28 -4.00
CA GLY A 491 24.70 -21.12 -5.17
C GLY A 491 24.87 -22.63 -4.92
N ASP A 492 25.14 -23.04 -3.68
CA ASP A 492 25.38 -24.44 -3.27
C ASP A 492 24.10 -25.20 -2.86
N GLY A 493 22.97 -24.48 -2.78
CA GLY A 493 21.65 -25.02 -2.48
C GLY A 493 20.72 -23.95 -1.93
N VAL A 494 19.42 -24.10 -2.13
CA VAL A 494 18.39 -23.09 -1.75
C VAL A 494 18.36 -22.81 -0.22
N LYS A 495 18.98 -23.68 0.59
CA LYS A 495 18.94 -23.63 2.06
C LYS A 495 20.01 -22.76 2.72
N THR A 496 21.11 -22.43 2.04
CA THR A 496 22.24 -21.74 2.71
C THR A 496 22.19 -20.24 2.49
N PHE A 497 22.13 -19.47 3.57
CA PHE A 497 22.20 -18.01 3.53
C PHE A 497 23.65 -17.53 3.44
N ASP A 498 23.93 -16.58 2.55
CA ASP A 498 25.23 -15.94 2.39
C ASP A 498 25.38 -14.75 3.36
N VAL A 499 25.81 -15.07 4.57
CA VAL A 499 26.04 -14.11 5.65
C VAL A 499 27.01 -13.00 5.21
N ALA A 500 28.13 -13.34 4.58
CA ALA A 500 29.16 -12.36 4.23
C ALA A 500 28.68 -11.34 3.18
N ALA A 501 27.97 -11.81 2.15
CA ALA A 501 27.36 -10.92 1.17
C ALA A 501 26.29 -10.02 1.82
N PHE A 502 25.51 -10.56 2.76
CA PHE A 502 24.48 -9.82 3.47
C PHE A 502 25.09 -8.73 4.37
N GLU A 503 26.08 -9.06 5.21
CA GLU A 503 26.77 -8.10 6.08
C GLU A 503 27.39 -6.94 5.28
N HIS A 504 28.01 -7.26 4.14
CA HIS A 504 28.57 -6.25 3.24
C HIS A 504 27.49 -5.32 2.67
N ALA A 505 26.37 -5.87 2.21
CA ALA A 505 25.25 -5.06 1.73
C ALA A 505 24.65 -4.19 2.85
N VAL A 506 24.44 -4.74 4.05
CA VAL A 506 23.95 -4.01 5.23
C VAL A 506 24.85 -2.83 5.54
N ARG A 507 26.17 -3.05 5.53
CA ARG A 507 27.17 -2.00 5.74
C ARG A 507 27.03 -0.87 4.71
N LEU A 508 27.05 -1.20 3.42
CA LEU A 508 26.98 -0.18 2.36
C LEU A 508 25.67 0.60 2.38
N TRP A 509 24.54 -0.08 2.58
CA TRP A 509 23.23 0.57 2.68
C TRP A 509 23.09 1.42 3.93
N THR A 510 23.74 1.07 5.04
CA THR A 510 23.79 1.94 6.23
C THR A 510 24.48 3.27 5.89
N ILE A 511 25.57 3.24 5.11
CA ILE A 511 26.26 4.46 4.63
C ILE A 511 25.36 5.27 3.69
N VAL A 512 24.69 4.63 2.74
CA VAL A 512 23.74 5.30 1.82
C VAL A 512 22.69 6.06 2.61
N LEU A 513 22.12 5.41 3.64
CA LEU A 513 21.08 6.02 4.44
C LEU A 513 21.63 7.20 5.25
N GLU A 514 22.81 7.08 5.83
CA GLU A 514 23.48 8.16 6.56
C GLU A 514 23.84 9.37 5.67
N VAL A 515 24.39 9.11 4.48
CA VAL A 515 24.67 10.17 3.48
C VAL A 515 23.38 10.85 3.04
N SER A 516 22.28 10.11 2.97
CA SER A 516 20.98 10.66 2.58
C SER A 516 20.43 11.65 3.61
N VAL A 517 20.79 11.53 4.90
CA VAL A 517 20.48 12.54 5.93
C VAL A 517 21.24 13.83 5.63
N LEU A 518 22.53 13.73 5.26
CA LEU A 518 23.41 14.87 4.99
C LEU A 518 22.98 15.69 3.77
N MET A 519 22.50 15.03 2.71
CA MET A 519 22.12 15.71 1.47
C MET A 519 20.69 16.28 1.46
N ALA A 520 19.84 15.90 2.43
CA ALA A 520 18.40 16.15 2.35
C ALA A 520 17.99 17.58 2.71
N GLN A 521 16.83 18.00 2.18
CA GLN A 521 16.07 19.15 2.66
C GLN A 521 14.67 18.74 3.17
N PHE A 522 14.09 19.57 4.03
CA PHE A 522 12.90 19.27 4.82
C PHE A 522 11.90 20.45 4.86
N PRO A 523 10.60 20.22 5.06
CA PRO A 523 9.56 21.25 4.87
C PRO A 523 9.43 22.27 6.01
N SER A 524 10.09 22.03 7.15
CA SER A 524 10.13 22.92 8.32
C SER A 524 11.55 22.97 8.92
N LYS A 525 11.77 23.97 9.78
CA LYS A 525 13.05 24.20 10.46
C LYS A 525 13.37 23.09 11.46
N GLU A 526 12.36 22.72 12.23
CA GLU A 526 12.42 21.73 13.30
C GLU A 526 12.77 20.36 12.73
N ILE A 527 12.10 19.96 11.64
CA ILE A 527 12.39 18.68 10.97
C ILE A 527 13.81 18.66 10.40
N ALA A 528 14.26 19.75 9.78
CA ALA A 528 15.63 19.83 9.27
C ALA A 528 16.67 19.70 10.38
N GLN A 529 16.46 20.41 11.48
CA GLN A 529 17.39 20.42 12.61
C GLN A 529 17.42 19.07 13.33
N LEU A 530 16.26 18.57 13.78
CA LEU A 530 16.21 17.34 14.57
C LEU A 530 16.58 16.10 13.73
N SER A 531 16.26 16.07 12.43
CA SER A 531 16.72 14.97 11.57
C SER A 531 18.24 14.96 11.42
N TYR A 532 18.90 16.12 11.44
CA TYR A 532 20.36 16.21 11.46
C TYR A 532 20.96 15.88 12.84
N ASP A 533 20.29 16.28 13.91
CA ASP A 533 20.78 16.10 15.29
C ASP A 533 20.71 14.64 15.75
N TYR A 534 19.73 13.86 15.27
CA TYR A 534 19.55 12.45 15.64
C TYR A 534 19.91 11.44 14.54
N ARG A 535 19.89 11.86 13.26
CA ARG A 535 20.36 11.07 12.11
C ARG A 535 19.71 9.69 12.02
N THR A 536 18.38 9.62 12.14
CA THR A 536 17.67 8.34 12.18
C THR A 536 17.56 7.68 10.80
N LEU A 537 17.87 6.39 10.75
CA LEU A 537 17.83 5.56 9.54
C LEU A 537 16.76 4.46 9.67
N GLY A 538 16.42 3.85 8.54
CA GLY A 538 15.48 2.72 8.49
C GLY A 538 15.88 1.68 7.44
N LEU A 539 16.97 0.96 7.69
CA LEU A 539 17.29 -0.23 6.90
C LEU A 539 16.40 -1.41 7.32
N GLY A 540 15.84 -2.10 6.34
CA GLY A 540 15.05 -3.31 6.52
C GLY A 540 15.38 -4.38 5.49
N PHE A 541 14.54 -5.40 5.43
CA PHE A 541 14.58 -6.42 4.39
C PHE A 541 13.18 -6.69 3.83
N ALA A 542 13.14 -7.40 2.72
CA ALA A 542 11.95 -8.01 2.15
C ALA A 542 12.20 -9.48 1.85
N ASN A 543 11.12 -10.19 1.56
CA ASN A 543 11.14 -11.54 1.03
C ASN A 543 11.51 -12.67 2.00
N ILE A 544 11.29 -12.49 3.30
CA ILE A 544 11.53 -13.57 4.29
C ILE A 544 10.58 -14.76 4.07
N GLY A 545 9.31 -14.53 3.72
CA GLY A 545 8.36 -15.59 3.43
C GLY A 545 8.78 -16.42 2.21
N GLY A 546 9.23 -15.75 1.15
CA GLY A 546 9.79 -16.39 -0.05
C GLY A 546 11.07 -17.17 0.25
N LEU A 547 11.98 -16.61 1.05
CA LEU A 547 13.21 -17.29 1.47
C LEU A 547 12.91 -18.59 2.22
N LEU A 548 12.02 -18.54 3.21
CA LEU A 548 11.64 -19.71 4.00
C LEU A 548 10.92 -20.76 3.14
N MET A 549 9.95 -20.34 2.32
CA MET A 549 9.20 -21.22 1.43
C MET A 549 10.14 -21.95 0.46
N SER A 550 10.98 -21.22 -0.28
CA SER A 550 11.95 -21.81 -1.20
C SER A 550 12.92 -22.77 -0.50
N ALA A 551 13.29 -22.52 0.76
CA ALA A 551 14.12 -23.42 1.56
C ALA A 551 13.38 -24.69 2.06
N GLY A 552 12.08 -24.82 1.80
CA GLY A 552 11.24 -25.91 2.31
C GLY A 552 10.90 -25.77 3.79
N ILE A 553 10.96 -24.55 4.35
CA ILE A 553 10.75 -24.26 5.76
C ILE A 553 9.41 -23.53 5.92
N SER A 554 8.53 -24.06 6.77
CA SER A 554 7.25 -23.39 7.06
C SER A 554 7.48 -22.06 7.78
N TYR A 555 6.74 -21.02 7.35
CA TYR A 555 6.77 -19.71 7.99
C TYR A 555 6.39 -19.77 9.48
N ASP A 556 5.46 -20.67 9.88
CA ASP A 556 5.04 -20.85 11.27
C ASP A 556 5.93 -21.84 12.07
N SER A 557 7.04 -22.28 11.50
CA SER A 557 7.95 -23.19 12.20
C SER A 557 8.84 -22.47 13.22
N ARG A 558 9.31 -23.23 14.23
CA ARG A 558 10.32 -22.77 15.20
C ARG A 558 11.61 -22.33 14.48
N GLU A 559 12.05 -23.12 13.49
CA GLU A 559 13.22 -22.84 12.65
C GLU A 559 13.03 -21.56 11.81
N GLY A 560 11.87 -21.41 11.13
CA GLY A 560 11.58 -20.22 10.31
C GLY A 560 11.62 -18.92 11.10
N ARG A 561 11.04 -18.91 12.32
CA ARG A 561 11.12 -17.77 13.24
C ARG A 561 12.56 -17.49 13.70
N ALA A 562 13.34 -18.52 13.99
CA ALA A 562 14.73 -18.36 14.42
C ALA A 562 15.63 -17.80 13.31
N ILE A 563 15.45 -18.25 12.06
CA ILE A 563 16.14 -17.70 10.89
C ILE A 563 15.78 -16.23 10.67
N ALA A 564 14.49 -15.89 10.72
CA ALA A 564 14.04 -14.51 10.60
C ALA A 564 14.63 -13.60 11.70
N GLY A 565 14.65 -14.09 12.95
CA GLY A 565 15.30 -13.41 14.07
C GLY A 565 16.80 -13.20 13.86
N ALA A 566 17.53 -14.23 13.40
CA ALA A 566 18.97 -14.15 13.16
C ALA A 566 19.34 -13.16 12.06
N ILE A 567 18.63 -13.20 10.92
CA ILE A 567 18.83 -12.24 9.82
C ILE A 567 18.58 -10.80 10.30
N SER A 568 17.52 -10.60 11.10
CA SER A 568 17.20 -9.30 11.70
C SER A 568 18.27 -8.84 12.68
N ALA A 569 18.80 -9.75 13.49
CA ALA A 569 19.88 -9.48 14.44
C ALA A 569 21.18 -9.07 13.73
N ILE A 570 21.57 -9.78 12.66
CA ILE A 570 22.75 -9.43 11.85
C ILE A 570 22.57 -8.06 11.22
N MET A 571 21.43 -7.82 10.55
CA MET A 571 21.16 -6.54 9.89
C MET A 571 21.33 -5.36 10.85
N THR A 572 20.66 -5.40 11.99
CA THR A 572 20.71 -4.27 12.93
C THR A 572 22.04 -4.17 13.67
N GLY A 573 22.63 -5.29 14.07
CA GLY A 573 23.94 -5.31 14.73
C GLY A 573 25.03 -4.73 13.82
N ILE A 574 25.09 -5.14 12.55
CA ILE A 574 26.04 -4.63 11.57
C ILE A 574 25.77 -3.16 11.21
N SER A 575 24.51 -2.74 11.14
CA SER A 575 24.17 -1.32 10.97
C SER A 575 24.69 -0.47 12.14
N TYR A 576 24.50 -0.90 13.39
CA TYR A 576 25.03 -0.16 14.55
C TYR A 576 26.56 -0.23 14.65
N ALA A 577 27.19 -1.34 14.30
CA ALA A 577 28.66 -1.42 14.21
C ALA A 577 29.20 -0.47 13.14
N THR A 578 28.57 -0.41 11.97
CA THR A 578 28.91 0.57 10.91
C THR A 578 28.67 2.01 11.38
N SER A 579 27.58 2.25 12.12
CA SER A 579 27.29 3.56 12.73
C SER A 579 28.35 3.98 13.75
N ALA A 580 28.85 3.05 14.56
CA ALA A 580 29.94 3.30 15.51
C ALA A 580 31.28 3.56 14.80
N GLU A 581 31.56 2.84 13.70
CA GLU A 581 32.74 3.12 12.87
C GLU A 581 32.69 4.53 12.26
N MET A 582 31.56 4.91 11.69
CA MET A 582 31.35 6.28 11.17
C MET A 582 31.51 7.31 12.29
N ALA A 583 31.10 7.00 13.52
CA ALA A 583 31.29 7.88 14.67
C ALA A 583 32.77 8.04 15.06
N GLY A 584 33.59 7.01 14.88
CA GLY A 584 35.04 7.09 15.13
C GLY A 584 35.76 8.08 14.20
N GLU A 585 35.29 8.20 12.95
CA GLU A 585 35.88 9.08 11.94
C GLU A 585 35.22 10.48 11.89
N LEU A 586 33.89 10.54 12.01
CA LEU A 586 33.09 11.76 11.78
C LEU A 586 32.46 12.33 13.06
N GLY A 587 32.65 11.67 14.19
CA GLY A 587 31.97 11.94 15.46
C GLY A 587 30.57 11.31 15.53
N PRO A 588 30.05 11.05 16.75
CA PRO A 588 28.69 10.55 16.93
C PRO A 588 27.64 11.60 16.51
N PHE A 589 26.36 11.22 16.48
CA PHE A 589 25.29 12.21 16.25
C PHE A 589 25.31 13.30 17.34
N PRO A 590 24.94 14.55 17.01
CA PRO A 590 25.04 15.69 17.94
C PRO A 590 24.47 15.44 19.35
N GLU A 591 23.29 14.83 19.45
CA GLU A 591 22.62 14.57 20.72
C GLU A 591 23.06 13.28 21.44
N TYR A 592 24.14 12.63 20.98
CA TYR A 592 24.60 11.37 21.58
C TYR A 592 25.08 11.56 23.02
N ALA A 593 25.78 12.65 23.32
CA ALA A 593 26.36 12.85 24.65
C ALA A 593 25.28 12.87 25.76
N ALA A 594 24.14 13.52 25.50
CA ALA A 594 23.00 13.55 26.41
C ALA A 594 22.30 12.18 26.54
N ASN A 595 22.44 11.33 25.53
CA ASN A 595 21.73 10.06 25.41
C ASN A 595 22.63 8.82 25.55
N LYS A 596 23.93 8.98 25.83
CA LYS A 596 24.94 7.93 25.81
C LYS A 596 24.54 6.70 26.63
N ASP A 597 24.14 6.91 27.89
CA ASP A 597 23.79 5.82 28.79
C ASP A 597 22.49 5.11 28.37
N HIS A 598 21.53 5.87 27.83
CA HIS A 598 20.26 5.34 27.32
C HIS A 598 20.47 4.51 26.07
N MET A 599 21.29 4.98 25.14
CA MET A 599 21.62 4.26 23.93
C MET A 599 22.40 2.99 24.25
N LEU A 600 23.44 3.05 25.08
CA LEU A 600 24.22 1.87 25.47
C LEU A 600 23.36 0.84 26.23
N ARG A 601 22.39 1.27 27.04
CA ARG A 601 21.38 0.38 27.66
C ARG A 601 20.60 -0.39 26.60
N VAL A 602 20.06 0.32 25.60
CA VAL A 602 19.27 -0.31 24.52
C VAL A 602 20.13 -1.27 23.69
N ILE A 603 21.36 -0.89 23.35
CA ILE A 603 22.31 -1.79 22.65
C ILE A 603 22.63 -3.04 23.46
N ARG A 604 22.81 -2.92 24.79
CA ARG A 604 22.97 -4.10 25.67
C ARG A 604 21.72 -4.98 25.66
N ASN A 605 20.52 -4.42 25.70
CA ASN A 605 19.28 -5.20 25.63
C ASN A 605 19.14 -5.96 24.31
N HIS A 606 19.42 -5.32 23.17
CA HIS A 606 19.46 -6.00 21.87
C HIS A 606 20.50 -7.13 21.84
N ARG A 607 21.70 -6.87 22.37
CA ARG A 607 22.76 -7.87 22.50
C ARG A 607 22.31 -9.08 23.34
N ARG A 608 21.68 -8.86 24.49
CA ARG A 608 21.15 -9.96 25.32
C ARG A 608 20.15 -10.81 24.56
N ALA A 609 19.21 -10.19 23.84
CA ALA A 609 18.28 -10.91 22.97
C ALA A 609 19.02 -11.71 21.89
N ALA A 610 20.07 -11.15 21.29
CA ALA A 610 20.83 -11.78 20.22
C ALA A 610 21.72 -12.92 20.70
N HIS A 611 22.06 -12.96 22.00
CA HIS A 611 22.75 -14.09 22.65
C HIS A 611 21.78 -15.16 23.16
N GLY A 612 20.46 -14.95 23.03
CA GLY A 612 19.43 -15.89 23.47
C GLY A 612 19.08 -15.79 24.96
N GLU A 613 19.39 -14.67 25.62
CA GLU A 613 19.14 -14.50 27.06
C GLU A 613 17.66 -14.24 27.37
N ALA A 614 17.05 -15.04 28.25
CA ALA A 614 15.65 -14.91 28.65
C ALA A 614 15.40 -13.88 29.78
N SER A 615 16.45 -13.32 30.38
CA SER A 615 16.34 -12.37 31.49
C SER A 615 17.54 -11.42 31.53
N GLY A 616 17.55 -10.46 32.46
CA GLY A 616 18.67 -9.51 32.61
C GLY A 616 18.56 -8.23 31.79
N TYR A 617 17.43 -8.03 31.09
CA TYR A 617 17.13 -6.80 30.37
C TYR A 617 17.03 -5.59 31.32
N GLU A 618 17.57 -4.45 30.89
CA GLU A 618 17.61 -3.21 31.66
C GLU A 618 16.42 -2.31 31.31
N LYS A 619 15.58 -1.99 32.31
CA LYS A 619 14.47 -1.03 32.20
C LYS A 619 13.53 -1.32 31.03
N VAL A 620 13.06 -2.56 30.95
CA VAL A 620 11.96 -2.97 30.07
C VAL A 620 10.85 -3.57 30.93
N ALA A 621 9.59 -3.20 30.66
CA ALA A 621 8.43 -3.71 31.39
C ALA A 621 8.05 -5.12 30.92
N ILE A 622 8.07 -5.34 29.60
CA ILE A 622 7.80 -6.64 28.97
C ILE A 622 9.11 -7.19 28.38
N VAL A 623 9.47 -8.40 28.78
CA VAL A 623 10.66 -9.10 28.28
C VAL A 623 10.41 -9.54 26.83
N PRO A 624 11.33 -9.25 25.89
CA PRO A 624 11.18 -9.64 24.49
C PRO A 624 11.40 -11.15 24.28
N VAL A 625 11.01 -11.65 23.10
CA VAL A 625 11.36 -13.02 22.68
C VAL A 625 12.85 -13.09 22.32
N PRO A 626 13.67 -13.92 22.98
CA PRO A 626 15.10 -14.02 22.66
C PRO A 626 15.37 -14.84 21.38
N LEU A 627 16.58 -14.72 20.81
CA LEU A 627 16.98 -15.51 19.64
C LEU A 627 17.14 -17.00 20.00
N ASP A 628 16.46 -17.86 19.24
CA ASP A 628 16.53 -19.31 19.42
C ASP A 628 17.64 -19.93 18.59
N HIS A 629 18.87 -19.90 19.12
CA HIS A 629 20.04 -20.44 18.44
C HIS A 629 19.99 -21.96 18.17
N GLU A 630 19.27 -22.71 18.99
CA GLU A 630 19.16 -24.16 18.83
C GLU A 630 18.34 -24.53 17.60
N ALA A 631 17.35 -23.71 17.26
CA ALA A 631 16.48 -23.90 16.10
C ALA A 631 17.14 -23.50 14.76
N ILE A 632 18.34 -22.89 14.78
CA ILE A 632 19.06 -22.51 13.57
C ILE A 632 20.03 -23.64 13.17
N ALA A 633 19.72 -24.29 12.04
CA ALA A 633 20.59 -25.34 11.49
C ALA A 633 21.93 -24.78 11.01
N GLN A 634 21.92 -23.61 10.35
CA GLN A 634 23.11 -22.94 9.82
C GLN A 634 23.92 -22.24 10.93
N LYS A 635 25.08 -22.80 11.29
CA LYS A 635 25.89 -22.30 12.42
C LYS A 635 26.54 -20.94 12.18
N ASP A 636 27.06 -20.67 10.99
CA ASP A 636 27.64 -19.36 10.65
C ASP A 636 26.61 -18.22 10.74
N LEU A 637 25.34 -18.49 10.41
CA LEU A 637 24.23 -17.53 10.60
C LEU A 637 24.00 -17.23 12.09
N SER A 638 23.92 -18.27 12.92
CA SER A 638 23.74 -18.13 14.38
C SER A 638 24.90 -17.38 15.03
N ASP A 639 26.15 -17.67 14.63
CA ASP A 639 27.34 -17.07 15.22
C ASP A 639 27.51 -15.60 14.79
N ALA A 640 27.23 -15.28 13.52
CA ALA A 640 27.22 -13.92 13.03
C ALA A 640 26.20 -13.03 13.75
N ALA A 641 25.02 -13.57 14.09
CA ALA A 641 24.03 -12.83 14.86
C ALA A 641 24.55 -12.37 16.23
N ARG A 642 25.34 -13.18 16.94
CA ARG A 642 25.99 -12.77 18.20
C ARG A 642 27.11 -11.77 17.97
N ALA A 643 27.99 -12.08 17.01
CA ALA A 643 29.19 -11.29 16.71
C ALA A 643 28.86 -9.86 16.26
N ALA A 644 27.76 -9.69 15.52
CA ALA A 644 27.28 -8.37 15.08
C ALA A 644 26.97 -7.46 16.27
N TRP A 645 26.31 -7.98 17.32
CA TRP A 645 25.96 -7.21 18.52
C TRP A 645 27.11 -7.06 19.51
N ASP A 646 28.02 -8.01 19.58
CA ASP A 646 29.29 -7.86 20.31
C ASP A 646 30.11 -6.70 19.72
N SER A 647 30.22 -6.65 18.39
CA SER A 647 30.93 -5.59 17.69
C SER A 647 30.22 -4.24 17.86
N ALA A 648 28.90 -4.19 17.69
CA ALA A 648 28.11 -2.97 17.88
C ALA A 648 28.28 -2.38 19.29
N LEU A 649 28.25 -3.22 20.33
CA LEU A 649 28.45 -2.76 21.70
C LEU A 649 29.89 -2.29 21.95
N SER A 650 30.89 -3.09 21.56
CA SER A 650 32.30 -2.74 21.76
C SER A 650 32.66 -1.43 21.07
N MET A 651 32.38 -1.32 19.76
CA MET A 651 32.68 -0.12 18.99
C MET A 651 31.86 1.08 19.48
N GLY A 652 30.60 0.86 19.86
CA GLY A 652 29.74 1.90 20.42
C GLY A 652 30.21 2.44 21.77
N GLN A 653 30.90 1.63 22.57
CA GLN A 653 31.53 2.10 23.81
C GLN A 653 32.77 2.95 23.54
N ASP A 654 33.54 2.58 22.52
CA ASP A 654 34.79 3.26 22.16
C ASP A 654 34.54 4.59 21.43
N PHE A 655 33.62 4.61 20.47
CA PHE A 655 33.44 5.74 19.54
C PHE A 655 32.07 6.44 19.66
N GLY A 656 31.10 5.84 20.34
CA GLY A 656 29.71 6.26 20.26
C GLY A 656 29.04 5.79 18.97
N PHE A 657 27.93 6.43 18.59
CA PHE A 657 27.17 6.06 17.40
C PHE A 657 26.84 7.27 16.54
N ARG A 658 26.87 7.10 15.22
CA ARG A 658 26.52 8.15 14.26
C ARG A 658 25.00 8.30 14.09
N ASN A 659 24.21 7.30 14.47
CA ASN A 659 22.77 7.24 14.20
C ASN A 659 21.99 6.80 15.43
N ALA A 660 20.98 7.57 15.85
CA ALA A 660 20.15 7.23 17.01
C ALA A 660 19.26 6.00 16.78
N GLN A 661 18.79 5.81 15.55
CA GLN A 661 18.01 4.66 15.09
C GLN A 661 18.59 4.17 13.75
N ALA A 662 18.64 2.86 13.52
CA ALA A 662 19.29 2.28 12.34
C ALA A 662 18.35 1.50 11.40
N THR A 663 17.35 0.82 11.95
CA THR A 663 16.60 -0.23 11.26
C THR A 663 15.09 -0.21 11.56
N VAL A 664 14.30 -0.57 10.53
CA VAL A 664 12.84 -0.76 10.59
C VAL A 664 12.44 -1.88 9.62
N ILE A 665 11.26 -2.49 9.78
CA ILE A 665 10.70 -3.34 8.72
C ILE A 665 9.52 -2.64 8.08
N ALA A 666 9.72 -2.16 6.85
CA ALA A 666 8.73 -1.43 6.08
C ALA A 666 7.81 -2.40 5.28
N PRO A 667 6.62 -1.96 4.83
CA PRO A 667 5.74 -2.83 4.04
C PRO A 667 6.25 -3.08 2.62
N THR A 668 7.21 -2.31 2.10
CA THR A 668 7.84 -2.52 0.78
C THR A 668 6.91 -2.60 -0.44
N GLY A 669 5.64 -2.17 -0.36
CA GLY A 669 4.61 -2.50 -1.36
C GLY A 669 4.90 -2.14 -2.83
N THR A 670 5.67 -1.08 -3.14
CA THR A 670 6.10 -0.78 -4.52
C THR A 670 7.52 -1.25 -4.81
N ILE A 671 8.43 -1.15 -3.84
CA ILE A 671 9.84 -1.54 -4.04
C ILE A 671 10.03 -3.07 -4.06
N GLY A 672 9.14 -3.84 -3.43
CA GLY A 672 9.12 -5.29 -3.55
C GLY A 672 8.83 -5.72 -5.00
N LEU A 673 7.96 -5.00 -5.72
CA LEU A 673 7.68 -5.28 -7.12
C LEU A 673 8.87 -4.97 -8.03
N VAL A 674 9.62 -3.89 -7.78
CA VAL A 674 10.82 -3.57 -8.57
C VAL A 674 11.99 -4.50 -8.24
N MET A 675 11.98 -5.15 -7.08
CA MET A 675 12.97 -6.17 -6.68
C MET A 675 12.51 -7.60 -6.99
N ASP A 676 11.37 -7.79 -7.66
CA ASP A 676 10.77 -9.11 -7.92
C ASP A 676 10.60 -9.97 -6.66
N CYS A 677 10.18 -9.36 -5.55
CA CYS A 677 9.86 -10.07 -4.32
C CYS A 677 8.47 -10.73 -4.40
N ASP A 678 8.39 -12.04 -4.14
CA ASP A 678 7.12 -12.75 -3.95
C ASP A 678 6.41 -12.31 -2.65
N THR A 679 7.21 -12.05 -1.60
CA THR A 679 6.72 -11.62 -0.28
C THR A 679 7.33 -10.29 0.16
N THR A 680 6.56 -9.48 0.87
CA THR A 680 6.93 -8.10 1.22
C THR A 680 7.39 -7.96 2.66
N GLY A 681 8.47 -7.24 2.93
CA GLY A 681 8.92 -7.02 4.32
C GLY A 681 9.10 -8.35 5.09
N VAL A 682 8.44 -8.43 6.25
CA VAL A 682 8.32 -9.65 7.07
C VAL A 682 7.06 -10.48 6.74
N GLU A 683 6.22 -10.05 5.80
CA GLU A 683 4.97 -10.73 5.42
C GLU A 683 5.25 -12.15 4.90
N PRO A 684 4.38 -13.13 5.20
CA PRO A 684 4.31 -14.36 4.42
C PRO A 684 3.69 -14.05 3.06
N ASP A 685 3.60 -15.07 2.21
CA ASP A 685 2.87 -14.89 0.97
C ASP A 685 1.37 -14.68 1.21
N PHE A 686 0.73 -13.79 0.43
CA PHE A 686 -0.70 -13.50 0.59
C PHE A 686 -1.58 -14.65 0.12
N ALA A 687 -1.26 -15.19 -1.07
CA ALA A 687 -1.84 -16.37 -1.69
C ALA A 687 -0.90 -16.85 -2.81
N LEU A 688 -0.90 -18.15 -3.14
CA LEU A 688 0.00 -18.73 -4.15
C LEU A 688 -0.25 -18.21 -5.58
N VAL A 689 -1.52 -17.91 -5.89
CA VAL A 689 -1.93 -17.23 -7.12
C VAL A 689 -2.77 -16.03 -6.70
N LYS A 690 -2.38 -14.82 -7.15
CA LYS A 690 -3.02 -13.56 -6.76
C LYS A 690 -3.50 -12.81 -7.97
N PHE A 691 -4.56 -12.04 -7.79
CA PHE A 691 -5.06 -11.12 -8.80
C PHE A 691 -5.02 -9.71 -8.25
N LYS A 692 -4.37 -8.82 -9.00
CA LYS A 692 -4.27 -7.40 -8.63
C LYS A 692 -5.14 -6.58 -9.55
N THR A 693 -6.11 -5.87 -8.97
CA THR A 693 -6.93 -4.90 -9.69
C THR A 693 -6.09 -3.67 -10.08
N LEU A 694 -6.20 -3.24 -11.33
CA LEU A 694 -5.54 -2.02 -11.82
C LEU A 694 -6.45 -0.79 -11.64
N ALA A 695 -5.84 0.38 -11.39
CA ALA A 695 -6.56 1.64 -11.37
C ALA A 695 -7.10 1.94 -12.79
N GLY A 696 -8.42 2.00 -12.95
CA GLY A 696 -9.09 2.09 -14.26
C GLY A 696 -9.79 0.80 -14.71
N GLY A 697 -9.70 -0.28 -13.92
CA GLY A 697 -10.31 -1.59 -14.20
C GLY A 697 -9.32 -2.59 -14.82
N GLY A 698 -9.65 -3.90 -14.75
CA GLY A 698 -8.80 -5.01 -15.20
C GLY A 698 -7.95 -5.64 -14.08
N TYR A 699 -7.38 -6.82 -14.34
CA TYR A 699 -6.62 -7.63 -13.37
C TYR A 699 -5.28 -8.13 -13.92
N PHE A 700 -4.29 -8.28 -13.04
CA PHE A 700 -3.00 -8.92 -13.33
C PHE A 700 -2.83 -10.19 -12.48
N LYS A 701 -2.59 -11.35 -13.11
CA LYS A 701 -2.34 -12.64 -12.43
C LYS A 701 -0.86 -12.72 -12.01
N ILE A 702 -0.61 -12.95 -10.73
CA ILE A 702 0.73 -13.16 -10.15
C ILE A 702 0.79 -14.58 -9.61
N ILE A 703 1.76 -15.36 -10.10
CA ILE A 703 2.02 -16.73 -9.66
C ILE A 703 3.28 -16.71 -8.80
N ASN A 704 3.20 -17.34 -7.63
CA ASN A 704 4.35 -17.48 -6.73
C ASN A 704 5.48 -18.29 -7.40
N ARG A 705 6.68 -17.72 -7.43
CA ARG A 705 7.86 -18.34 -8.08
C ARG A 705 8.64 -19.26 -7.16
N CYS A 706 8.39 -19.20 -5.85
CA CYS A 706 9.02 -20.04 -4.83
C CYS A 706 8.49 -21.48 -4.81
N VAL A 707 7.26 -21.74 -5.28
CA VAL A 707 6.65 -23.09 -5.22
C VAL A 707 7.50 -24.17 -5.90
N PRO A 708 7.93 -24.01 -7.17
CA PRO A 708 8.78 -25.01 -7.83
C PRO A 708 10.11 -25.23 -7.10
N GLU A 709 10.75 -24.15 -6.63
CA GLU A 709 12.02 -24.22 -5.88
C GLU A 709 11.86 -24.99 -4.55
N ALA A 710 10.77 -24.72 -3.83
CA ALA A 710 10.44 -25.38 -2.58
C ALA A 710 10.23 -26.89 -2.79
N LEU A 711 9.48 -27.27 -3.83
CA LEU A 711 9.25 -28.68 -4.15
C LEU A 711 10.56 -29.40 -4.53
N ALA A 712 11.43 -28.77 -5.33
CA ALA A 712 12.75 -29.32 -5.61
C ALA A 712 13.56 -29.53 -4.32
N THR A 713 13.52 -28.56 -3.41
CA THR A 713 14.21 -28.60 -2.11
C THR A 713 13.67 -29.68 -1.17
N LEU A 714 12.37 -30.00 -1.28
CA LEU A 714 11.69 -31.08 -0.55
C LEU A 714 11.89 -32.47 -1.19
N GLY A 715 12.59 -32.55 -2.33
CA GLY A 715 12.99 -33.80 -2.97
C GLY A 715 11.99 -34.36 -4.00
N TYR A 716 11.10 -33.53 -4.53
CA TYR A 716 10.22 -33.92 -5.65
C TYR A 716 11.00 -33.96 -6.97
N THR A 717 10.64 -34.89 -7.86
CA THR A 717 11.21 -34.96 -9.21
C THR A 717 10.61 -33.88 -10.12
N GLN A 718 11.30 -33.50 -11.19
CA GLN A 718 10.78 -32.47 -12.12
C GLN A 718 9.37 -32.81 -12.64
N ALA A 719 9.11 -34.07 -13.00
CA ALA A 719 7.77 -34.48 -13.44
C ALA A 719 6.69 -34.31 -12.35
N GLN A 720 7.02 -34.60 -11.08
CA GLN A 720 6.09 -34.37 -9.97
C GLN A 720 5.87 -32.87 -9.75
N ILE A 721 6.92 -32.06 -9.88
CA ILE A 721 6.83 -30.60 -9.76
C ILE A 721 5.92 -30.06 -10.85
N ASP A 722 6.11 -30.46 -12.11
CA ASP A 722 5.30 -30.02 -13.24
C ASP A 722 3.82 -30.38 -13.04
N ASP A 723 3.52 -31.60 -12.58
CA ASP A 723 2.15 -32.04 -12.24
C ASP A 723 1.53 -31.20 -11.12
N ILE A 724 2.29 -30.90 -10.05
CA ILE A 724 1.82 -30.09 -8.91
C ILE A 724 1.59 -28.63 -9.34
N VAL A 725 2.50 -28.06 -10.13
CA VAL A 725 2.39 -26.68 -10.62
C VAL A 725 1.22 -26.56 -11.58
N ALA A 726 1.04 -27.51 -12.50
CA ALA A 726 -0.09 -27.54 -13.42
C ALA A 726 -1.43 -27.63 -12.66
N TYR A 727 -1.50 -28.42 -11.60
CA TYR A 727 -2.67 -28.46 -10.72
C TYR A 727 -3.00 -27.10 -10.11
N ALA A 728 -1.99 -26.34 -9.65
CA ALA A 728 -2.19 -25.05 -9.00
C ALA A 728 -2.51 -23.93 -9.98
N VAL A 729 -1.78 -23.83 -11.09
CA VAL A 729 -1.82 -22.70 -12.04
C VAL A 729 -2.87 -22.91 -13.13
N GLY A 730 -3.15 -24.16 -13.47
CA GLY A 730 -3.96 -24.56 -14.62
C GLY A 730 -3.15 -24.66 -15.90
N HIS A 731 -3.71 -25.34 -16.90
CA HIS A 731 -3.09 -25.56 -18.21
C HIS A 731 -3.28 -24.38 -19.18
N GLY A 732 -4.16 -23.43 -18.87
CA GLY A 732 -4.46 -22.28 -19.73
C GLY A 732 -5.17 -22.63 -21.05
N THR A 733 -5.60 -23.89 -21.23
CA THR A 733 -6.23 -24.40 -22.46
C THR A 733 -7.32 -25.42 -22.14
N LEU A 734 -8.36 -25.51 -22.99
CA LEU A 734 -9.36 -26.59 -22.91
C LEU A 734 -8.86 -27.89 -23.54
N GLU A 735 -7.69 -27.88 -24.20
CA GLU A 735 -7.08 -29.11 -24.71
C GLU A 735 -6.78 -30.06 -23.54
N GLY A 736 -7.19 -31.32 -23.69
CA GLY A 736 -7.09 -32.34 -22.63
C GLY A 736 -8.15 -32.25 -21.52
N SER A 737 -9.05 -31.26 -21.54
CA SER A 737 -10.21 -31.21 -20.65
C SER A 737 -11.24 -32.27 -21.05
N ASN A 738 -11.61 -33.15 -20.11
CA ASN A 738 -12.57 -34.23 -20.36
C ASN A 738 -14.05 -33.78 -20.30
N ALA A 739 -14.32 -32.64 -19.66
CA ALA A 739 -15.68 -32.17 -19.40
C ALA A 739 -16.19 -31.18 -20.47
N LEU A 740 -15.40 -30.14 -20.75
CA LEU A 740 -15.68 -29.12 -21.76
C LEU A 740 -14.52 -29.12 -22.76
N SER A 741 -14.55 -30.04 -23.72
CA SER A 741 -13.50 -30.20 -24.73
C SER A 741 -13.78 -29.38 -25.99
N HIS A 742 -12.77 -29.20 -26.85
CA HIS A 742 -12.98 -28.63 -28.19
C HIS A 742 -14.02 -29.41 -28.98
N GLY A 743 -14.08 -30.73 -28.83
CA GLY A 743 -15.10 -31.57 -29.45
C GLY A 743 -16.51 -31.26 -28.96
N ALA A 744 -16.67 -31.03 -27.65
CA ALA A 744 -17.95 -30.65 -27.06
C ALA A 744 -18.42 -29.25 -27.54
N LEU A 745 -17.50 -28.30 -27.67
CA LEU A 745 -17.80 -26.97 -28.23
C LEU A 745 -18.18 -27.05 -29.72
N LYS A 746 -17.47 -27.85 -30.52
CA LYS A 746 -17.83 -28.09 -31.93
C LYS A 746 -19.23 -28.67 -32.07
N ALA A 747 -19.62 -29.59 -31.18
CA ALA A 747 -20.97 -30.15 -31.16
C ALA A 747 -22.07 -29.10 -30.84
N LYS A 748 -21.69 -27.96 -30.22
CA LYS A 748 -22.56 -26.82 -29.93
C LYS A 748 -22.49 -25.71 -30.98
N GLY A 749 -21.76 -25.92 -32.08
CA GLY A 749 -21.69 -25.00 -33.22
C GLY A 749 -20.48 -24.05 -33.23
N PHE A 750 -19.50 -24.23 -32.34
CA PHE A 750 -18.26 -23.46 -32.37
C PHE A 750 -17.36 -23.93 -33.50
N GLY A 751 -16.93 -23.00 -34.36
CA GLY A 751 -15.93 -23.25 -35.39
C GLY A 751 -14.51 -23.12 -34.84
N ASP A 752 -13.51 -23.44 -35.67
CA ASP A 752 -12.10 -23.33 -35.29
C ASP A 752 -11.69 -21.88 -34.98
N ALA A 753 -12.33 -20.89 -35.63
CA ALA A 753 -12.08 -19.48 -35.38
C ALA A 753 -12.56 -19.05 -33.98
N GLU A 754 -13.76 -19.46 -33.57
CA GLU A 754 -14.31 -19.15 -32.26
C GLU A 754 -13.55 -19.86 -31.14
N ILE A 755 -13.17 -21.12 -31.36
CA ILE A 755 -12.32 -21.86 -30.43
C ILE A 755 -10.96 -21.16 -30.29
N GLY A 756 -10.36 -20.70 -31.39
CA GLY A 756 -9.12 -19.93 -31.34
C GLY A 756 -9.24 -18.64 -30.51
N LYS A 757 -10.38 -17.93 -30.57
CA LYS A 757 -10.63 -16.75 -29.72
C LYS A 757 -10.77 -17.12 -28.25
N VAL A 758 -11.46 -18.22 -27.94
CA VAL A 758 -11.59 -18.73 -26.57
C VAL A 758 -10.22 -19.10 -26.01
N GLU A 759 -9.44 -19.92 -26.73
CA GLU A 759 -8.09 -20.33 -26.32
C GLU A 759 -7.17 -19.13 -26.06
N ALA A 760 -7.18 -18.12 -26.93
CA ALA A 760 -6.39 -16.91 -26.73
C ALA A 760 -6.76 -16.12 -25.46
N ALA A 761 -8.00 -16.25 -24.97
CA ALA A 761 -8.48 -15.57 -23.78
C ALA A 761 -8.32 -16.41 -22.50
N LEU A 762 -8.19 -17.74 -22.60
CA LEU A 762 -8.12 -18.64 -21.44
C LEU A 762 -6.82 -18.54 -20.65
N GLU A 763 -5.70 -18.20 -21.30
CA GLU A 763 -4.37 -18.11 -20.64
C GLU A 763 -4.37 -17.14 -19.45
N GLN A 764 -5.10 -16.03 -19.57
CA GLN A 764 -5.23 -15.00 -18.53
C GLN A 764 -6.55 -15.09 -17.78
N ALA A 765 -7.40 -16.08 -18.08
CA ALA A 765 -8.71 -16.22 -17.45
C ALA A 765 -8.57 -16.67 -16.00
N PHE A 766 -9.29 -15.95 -15.13
CA PHE A 766 -9.49 -16.35 -13.74
C PHE A 766 -10.55 -17.47 -13.63
N ASP A 767 -11.61 -17.36 -14.44
CA ASP A 767 -12.68 -18.35 -14.53
C ASP A 767 -13.13 -18.44 -15.98
N ILE A 768 -13.29 -19.65 -16.48
CA ILE A 768 -13.60 -19.89 -17.89
C ILE A 768 -14.92 -19.24 -18.30
N ARG A 769 -15.88 -19.07 -17.38
CA ARG A 769 -17.19 -18.44 -17.69
C ARG A 769 -17.04 -17.01 -18.15
N PHE A 770 -16.03 -16.29 -17.69
CA PHE A 770 -15.75 -14.92 -18.17
C PHE A 770 -15.22 -14.89 -19.59
N VAL A 771 -14.74 -16.00 -20.14
CA VAL A 771 -14.28 -16.07 -21.53
C VAL A 771 -15.47 -16.27 -22.48
N PHE A 772 -16.49 -17.03 -22.06
CA PHE A 772 -17.69 -17.30 -22.84
C PHE A 772 -18.70 -16.14 -22.75
N ASN A 773 -18.43 -15.07 -23.47
CA ASN A 773 -19.29 -13.89 -23.54
C ASN A 773 -19.36 -13.32 -24.97
N LYS A 774 -20.29 -12.37 -25.20
CA LYS A 774 -20.50 -11.77 -26.53
C LYS A 774 -19.33 -10.93 -27.04
N TRP A 775 -18.47 -10.42 -26.17
CA TRP A 775 -17.30 -9.62 -26.53
C TRP A 775 -16.16 -10.49 -27.07
N THR A 776 -15.93 -11.65 -26.45
CA THR A 776 -14.93 -12.61 -26.91
C THR A 776 -15.37 -13.28 -28.22
N LEU A 777 -16.63 -13.73 -28.29
CA LEU A 777 -17.11 -14.56 -29.39
C LEU A 777 -17.70 -13.74 -30.55
N GLY A 778 -18.18 -12.53 -30.28
CA GLY A 778 -18.91 -11.67 -31.20
C GLY A 778 -20.42 -11.87 -31.07
N GLU A 779 -21.16 -10.76 -31.07
CA GLU A 779 -22.62 -10.76 -30.89
C GLU A 779 -23.33 -11.55 -32.00
N THR A 780 -22.92 -11.38 -33.26
CA THR A 780 -23.46 -12.12 -34.41
C THR A 780 -23.33 -13.63 -34.26
N PHE A 781 -22.21 -14.13 -33.72
CA PHE A 781 -22.06 -15.56 -33.48
C PHE A 781 -23.02 -16.04 -32.39
N CYS A 782 -23.15 -15.26 -31.31
CA CYS A 782 -24.04 -15.58 -30.19
C CYS A 782 -25.52 -15.61 -30.62
N THR A 783 -25.97 -14.65 -31.42
CA THR A 783 -27.37 -14.57 -31.88
C THR A 783 -27.66 -15.50 -33.05
N ASP A 784 -26.79 -15.54 -34.05
CA ASP A 784 -27.12 -16.18 -35.33
C ASP A 784 -26.73 -17.65 -35.37
N VAL A 785 -25.68 -18.05 -34.64
CA VAL A 785 -25.21 -19.45 -34.58
C VAL A 785 -25.68 -20.13 -33.31
N LEU A 786 -25.38 -19.56 -32.14
CA LEU A 786 -25.76 -20.14 -30.84
C LEU A 786 -27.26 -19.95 -30.52
N LYS A 787 -27.97 -19.11 -31.29
CA LYS A 787 -29.41 -18.82 -31.13
C LYS A 787 -29.76 -18.27 -29.74
N ILE A 788 -28.85 -17.53 -29.14
CA ILE A 788 -29.07 -16.86 -27.85
C ILE A 788 -29.74 -15.51 -28.12
N ASP A 789 -30.83 -15.23 -27.40
CA ASP A 789 -31.55 -13.97 -27.51
C ASP A 789 -30.66 -12.78 -27.08
N ALA A 790 -30.71 -11.68 -27.82
CA ALA A 790 -29.87 -10.51 -27.54
C ALA A 790 -30.17 -9.88 -26.17
N ALA A 791 -31.44 -9.87 -25.74
CA ALA A 791 -31.80 -9.37 -24.42
C ALA A 791 -31.33 -10.32 -23.30
N ALA A 792 -31.20 -11.62 -23.58
CA ALA A 792 -30.60 -12.56 -22.65
C ALA A 792 -29.08 -12.36 -22.53
N LEU A 793 -28.37 -12.06 -23.62
CA LEU A 793 -26.94 -11.75 -23.60
C LEU A 793 -26.60 -10.48 -22.79
N ASP A 794 -27.58 -9.58 -22.63
CA ASP A 794 -27.48 -8.36 -21.84
C ASP A 794 -27.99 -8.53 -20.40
N ALA A 795 -28.50 -9.72 -20.04
CA ALA A 795 -28.99 -9.98 -18.70
C ALA A 795 -27.82 -10.08 -17.70
N PRO A 796 -27.88 -9.40 -16.53
CA PRO A 796 -26.76 -9.37 -15.56
C PRO A 796 -26.36 -10.74 -14.99
N ASP A 797 -27.29 -11.68 -14.99
CA ASP A 797 -27.23 -13.05 -14.51
C ASP A 797 -26.93 -14.08 -15.61
N PHE A 798 -26.65 -13.63 -16.84
CA PHE A 798 -26.46 -14.54 -17.96
C PHE A 798 -25.18 -15.38 -17.84
N ASP A 799 -25.36 -16.71 -17.79
CA ASP A 799 -24.28 -17.69 -17.95
C ASP A 799 -24.44 -18.42 -19.30
N MET A 800 -23.50 -18.14 -20.21
CA MET A 800 -23.50 -18.73 -21.55
C MET A 800 -23.31 -20.25 -21.52
N LEU A 801 -22.45 -20.78 -20.64
CA LEU A 801 -22.17 -22.21 -20.57
C LEU A 801 -23.38 -22.98 -20.04
N LYS A 802 -24.07 -22.44 -19.02
CA LYS A 802 -25.35 -22.98 -18.53
C LYS A 802 -26.39 -22.96 -19.65
N THR A 803 -26.52 -21.86 -20.38
CA THR A 803 -27.48 -21.71 -21.50
C THR A 803 -27.19 -22.69 -22.64
N LEU A 804 -25.93 -23.00 -22.91
CA LEU A 804 -25.52 -24.01 -23.90
C LEU A 804 -25.76 -25.44 -23.42
N GLY A 805 -26.20 -25.65 -22.18
CA GLY A 805 -26.57 -26.93 -21.61
C GLY A 805 -25.41 -27.74 -21.04
N PHE A 806 -24.30 -27.08 -20.67
CA PHE A 806 -23.24 -27.72 -19.89
C PHE A 806 -23.65 -27.82 -18.43
N ALA A 807 -23.44 -28.98 -17.80
CA ALA A 807 -23.70 -29.15 -16.38
C ALA A 807 -22.66 -28.39 -15.53
N ARG A 808 -23.08 -27.92 -14.35
CA ARG A 808 -22.17 -27.21 -13.43
C ARG A 808 -20.89 -27.98 -13.13
N ALA A 809 -21.01 -29.28 -12.88
CA ALA A 809 -19.86 -30.15 -12.63
C ALA A 809 -18.88 -30.21 -13.82
N GLU A 810 -19.39 -30.11 -15.06
CA GLU A 810 -18.54 -30.10 -16.25
C GLU A 810 -17.79 -28.76 -16.38
N VAL A 811 -18.48 -27.65 -16.10
CA VAL A 811 -17.88 -26.31 -16.10
C VAL A 811 -16.82 -26.18 -15.00
N ASP A 812 -17.12 -26.61 -13.77
CA ASP A 812 -16.16 -26.56 -12.66
C ASP A 812 -14.94 -27.46 -12.92
N ALA A 813 -15.11 -28.65 -13.51
CA ALA A 813 -14.01 -29.53 -13.88
C ALA A 813 -13.12 -28.93 -14.98
N ALA A 814 -13.72 -28.34 -16.01
CA ALA A 814 -12.98 -27.64 -17.06
C ALA A 814 -12.28 -26.39 -16.51
N ASN A 815 -12.92 -25.67 -15.59
CA ASN A 815 -12.35 -24.51 -14.93
C ASN A 815 -11.11 -24.90 -14.10
N LEU A 816 -11.18 -26.00 -13.36
CA LEU A 816 -10.06 -26.54 -12.60
C LEU A 816 -8.88 -26.89 -13.53
N HIS A 817 -9.15 -27.51 -14.68
CA HIS A 817 -8.13 -27.85 -15.68
C HIS A 817 -7.47 -26.60 -16.28
N VAL A 818 -8.27 -25.61 -16.70
CA VAL A 818 -7.77 -24.41 -17.38
C VAL A 818 -7.12 -23.42 -16.42
N CYS A 819 -7.83 -23.05 -15.35
CA CYS A 819 -7.46 -21.96 -14.45
C CYS A 819 -6.73 -22.44 -13.20
N GLY A 820 -6.70 -23.76 -12.95
CA GLY A 820 -6.03 -24.38 -11.82
C GLY A 820 -6.85 -24.33 -10.53
N ALA A 821 -6.41 -25.10 -9.54
CA ALA A 821 -6.98 -25.11 -8.19
C ALA A 821 -6.64 -23.82 -7.41
N MET A 822 -5.56 -23.13 -7.82
CA MET A 822 -4.94 -22.00 -7.12
C MET A 822 -4.46 -22.32 -5.70
N THR A 823 -4.47 -23.60 -5.32
CA THR A 823 -3.94 -24.17 -4.08
C THR A 823 -3.12 -25.40 -4.38
N LEU A 824 -2.31 -25.83 -3.42
CA LEU A 824 -1.61 -27.10 -3.45
C LEU A 824 -2.32 -28.19 -2.64
N GLU A 825 -3.39 -27.84 -1.92
CA GLU A 825 -4.20 -28.81 -1.20
C GLU A 825 -4.87 -29.79 -2.19
N GLY A 826 -4.54 -31.07 -2.07
CA GLY A 826 -5.04 -32.10 -2.99
C GLY A 826 -4.25 -32.23 -4.30
N ALA A 827 -3.15 -31.49 -4.46
CA ALA A 827 -2.26 -31.65 -5.60
C ALA A 827 -1.70 -33.08 -5.69
N PRO A 828 -1.53 -33.63 -6.90
CA PRO A 828 -0.97 -34.97 -7.07
C PRO A 828 0.46 -35.04 -6.50
N HIS A 829 0.87 -36.21 -5.99
CA HIS A 829 2.21 -36.47 -5.41
C HIS A 829 2.55 -35.72 -4.11
N LEU A 830 1.94 -34.56 -3.85
CA LEU A 830 2.27 -33.73 -2.70
C LEU A 830 1.93 -34.44 -1.39
N LYS A 831 2.90 -34.46 -0.47
CA LYS A 831 2.75 -35.11 0.83
C LYS A 831 2.09 -34.13 1.80
N ALA A 832 1.16 -34.62 2.61
CA ALA A 832 0.47 -33.79 3.59
C ALA A 832 1.43 -33.10 4.59
N GLU A 833 2.55 -33.74 4.94
CA GLU A 833 3.58 -33.19 5.84
C GLU A 833 4.31 -31.96 5.26
N HIS A 834 4.27 -31.76 3.95
CA HIS A 834 4.90 -30.62 3.28
C HIS A 834 3.96 -29.43 3.08
N LEU A 835 2.64 -29.61 3.23
CA LEU A 835 1.66 -28.54 3.08
C LEU A 835 1.97 -27.28 3.93
N PRO A 836 2.43 -27.39 5.19
CA PRO A 836 2.74 -26.20 6.00
C PRO A 836 3.81 -25.26 5.42
N VAL A 837 4.63 -25.72 4.47
CA VAL A 837 5.61 -24.88 3.77
C VAL A 837 4.92 -23.84 2.88
N PHE A 838 3.73 -24.17 2.39
CA PHE A 838 2.98 -23.39 1.40
C PHE A 838 1.78 -22.65 2.01
N ASP A 839 1.64 -22.64 3.33
CA ASP A 839 0.57 -21.89 4.00
C ASP A 839 0.77 -20.38 3.79
N CYS A 840 -0.24 -19.73 3.22
CA CYS A 840 -0.26 -18.29 2.98
C CYS A 840 -1.07 -17.54 4.05
N ALA A 841 -1.06 -16.21 4.01
CA ALA A 841 -1.84 -15.36 4.92
C ALA A 841 -3.36 -15.62 4.82
N ASN A 842 -3.86 -16.01 3.64
CA ASN A 842 -5.26 -16.35 3.42
C ASN A 842 -5.39 -17.72 2.74
N PRO A 843 -6.57 -18.37 2.84
CA PRO A 843 -6.87 -19.55 2.05
C PRO A 843 -6.69 -19.27 0.56
N CYS A 844 -6.01 -20.18 -0.12
CA CYS A 844 -5.66 -20.05 -1.54
C CYS A 844 -6.71 -20.75 -2.42
N GLY A 845 -7.23 -20.06 -3.44
CA GLY A 845 -8.16 -20.66 -4.39
C GLY A 845 -9.52 -21.04 -3.78
N ARG A 846 -10.42 -21.54 -4.63
CA ARG A 846 -11.82 -21.83 -4.25
C ARG A 846 -11.96 -23.01 -3.28
N ILE A 847 -11.04 -23.97 -3.33
CA ILE A 847 -11.11 -25.22 -2.55
C ILE A 847 -10.12 -25.27 -1.38
N GLY A 848 -9.20 -24.31 -1.28
CA GLY A 848 -8.22 -24.25 -0.22
C GLY A 848 -8.86 -23.91 1.12
N LYS A 849 -8.35 -24.55 2.18
CA LYS A 849 -8.82 -24.41 3.57
C LYS A 849 -7.72 -23.97 4.51
N ARG A 850 -6.45 -24.17 4.13
CA ARG A 850 -5.29 -23.84 4.96
C ARG A 850 -4.90 -22.38 4.80
N SER A 851 -4.57 -21.77 5.93
CA SER A 851 -3.93 -20.47 6.00
C SER A 851 -3.12 -20.40 7.30
N LEU A 852 -2.19 -19.46 7.34
CA LEU A 852 -1.49 -19.09 8.56
C LEU A 852 -2.47 -18.59 9.62
N SER A 853 -2.23 -18.98 10.88
CA SER A 853 -3.03 -18.53 12.00
C SER A 853 -2.68 -17.08 12.37
N VAL A 854 -3.62 -16.37 12.99
CA VAL A 854 -3.38 -15.02 13.55
C VAL A 854 -2.17 -15.00 14.49
N GLU A 855 -2.06 -16.03 15.32
CA GLU A 855 -0.95 -16.21 16.25
C GLU A 855 0.40 -16.39 15.53
N SER A 856 0.45 -17.12 14.42
CA SER A 856 1.68 -17.32 13.64
C SER A 856 2.26 -16.01 13.13
N HIS A 857 1.40 -15.09 12.66
CA HIS A 857 1.83 -13.75 12.24
C HIS A 857 2.44 -12.96 13.42
N ILE A 858 1.77 -12.96 14.57
CA ILE A 858 2.22 -12.24 15.77
C ILE A 858 3.54 -12.83 16.28
N ARG A 859 3.68 -14.15 16.31
CA ARG A 859 4.90 -14.82 16.77
C ARG A 859 6.08 -14.59 15.82
N MET A 860 5.85 -14.50 14.51
CA MET A 860 6.91 -14.10 13.58
C MET A 860 7.37 -12.66 13.85
N MET A 861 6.43 -11.72 14.03
CA MET A 861 6.79 -10.35 14.41
C MET A 861 7.58 -10.33 15.72
N ALA A 862 7.16 -11.11 16.71
CA ALA A 862 7.81 -11.17 18.02
C ALA A 862 9.23 -11.75 17.96
N ALA A 863 9.50 -12.67 17.03
CA ALA A 863 10.85 -13.20 16.80
C ALA A 863 11.79 -12.17 16.14
N VAL A 864 11.24 -11.17 15.44
CA VAL A 864 12.00 -10.14 14.71
C VAL A 864 12.15 -8.84 15.51
N GLN A 865 11.09 -8.38 16.18
CA GLN A 865 11.00 -7.10 16.88
C GLN A 865 12.15 -6.77 17.87
N PRO A 866 12.68 -7.73 18.66
CA PRO A 866 13.80 -7.50 19.59
C PRO A 866 15.08 -7.07 18.88
N PHE A 867 15.17 -7.23 17.56
CA PHE A 867 16.34 -6.89 16.76
C PHE A 867 16.10 -5.68 15.88
N ILE A 868 14.95 -5.01 15.97
CA ILE A 868 14.62 -3.83 15.18
C ILE A 868 14.61 -2.60 16.08
N SER A 869 15.44 -1.60 15.73
CA SER A 869 15.54 -0.37 16.53
C SER A 869 14.27 0.49 16.48
N GLY A 870 13.65 0.64 15.31
CA GLY A 870 12.29 1.15 15.16
C GLY A 870 11.24 0.05 15.37
N ALA A 871 10.25 -0.05 14.49
CA ALA A 871 9.14 -0.98 14.58
C ALA A 871 8.93 -1.76 13.27
N ILE A 872 7.89 -2.61 13.25
CA ILE A 872 7.54 -3.50 12.14
C ILE A 872 6.19 -3.07 11.59
N SER A 873 6.14 -2.73 10.31
CA SER A 873 4.89 -2.65 9.55
C SER A 873 4.53 -4.04 9.05
N LYS A 874 3.52 -4.66 9.67
CA LYS A 874 2.96 -5.95 9.27
C LYS A 874 1.45 -5.91 9.45
N THR A 875 0.72 -6.41 8.46
CA THR A 875 -0.72 -6.66 8.57
C THR A 875 -0.94 -8.04 9.17
N ILE A 876 -1.72 -8.16 10.24
CA ILE A 876 -2.12 -9.47 10.76
C ILE A 876 -3.47 -9.83 10.14
N ASN A 877 -3.44 -10.73 9.15
CA ASN A 877 -4.63 -11.20 8.47
C ASN A 877 -5.45 -12.10 9.39
N MET A 878 -6.76 -11.87 9.41
CA MET A 878 -7.73 -12.67 10.15
C MET A 878 -8.80 -13.21 9.20
N PRO A 879 -9.25 -14.46 9.38
CA PRO A 879 -10.32 -15.01 8.59
C PRO A 879 -11.62 -14.22 8.81
N ASN A 880 -12.52 -14.23 7.81
CA ASN A 880 -13.82 -13.55 7.92
C ASN A 880 -14.62 -13.97 9.16
N ALA A 881 -14.53 -15.24 9.54
CA ALA A 881 -15.19 -15.82 10.70
C ALA A 881 -14.61 -15.40 12.07
N ALA A 882 -13.47 -14.69 12.10
CA ALA A 882 -12.90 -14.20 13.34
C ALA A 882 -13.90 -13.31 14.08
N SER A 883 -13.96 -13.45 15.40
CA SER A 883 -14.82 -12.70 16.30
C SER A 883 -14.16 -11.41 16.79
N VAL A 884 -14.97 -10.49 17.31
CA VAL A 884 -14.50 -9.26 17.98
C VAL A 884 -13.56 -9.60 19.15
N LYS A 885 -13.85 -10.69 19.87
CA LYS A 885 -13.03 -11.16 21.00
C LYS A 885 -11.63 -11.56 20.54
N GLU A 886 -11.53 -12.32 19.46
CA GLU A 886 -10.23 -12.73 18.89
C GLU A 886 -9.41 -11.53 18.43
N CYS A 887 -10.03 -10.45 17.91
CA CYS A 887 -9.31 -9.20 17.62
C CYS A 887 -8.67 -8.59 18.87
N GLY A 888 -9.44 -8.47 19.96
CA GLY A 888 -8.95 -7.95 21.24
C GLY A 888 -7.86 -8.83 21.86
N GLU A 889 -8.00 -10.15 21.81
CA GLU A 889 -6.99 -11.12 22.27
C GLU A 889 -5.70 -11.04 21.45
N SER A 890 -5.80 -10.79 20.14
CA SER A 890 -4.63 -10.63 19.25
C SER A 890 -3.80 -9.40 19.60
N TYR A 891 -4.45 -8.28 19.92
CA TYR A 891 -3.76 -7.10 20.43
C TYR A 891 -3.09 -7.35 21.79
N LEU A 892 -3.77 -8.04 22.72
CA LEU A 892 -3.18 -8.39 24.02
C LEU A 892 -1.98 -9.32 23.88
N LEU A 893 -2.06 -10.34 23.01
CA LEU A 893 -0.93 -11.23 22.72
C LEU A 893 0.27 -10.44 22.18
N SER A 894 0.03 -9.45 21.32
CA SER A 894 1.08 -8.60 20.77
C SER A 894 1.79 -7.79 21.84
N TRP A 895 1.04 -7.22 22.78
CA TRP A 895 1.59 -6.54 23.96
C TRP A 895 2.42 -7.49 24.83
N GLN A 896 1.90 -8.68 25.13
CA GLN A 896 2.57 -9.70 25.94
C GLN A 896 3.87 -10.21 25.31
N LEU A 897 4.01 -10.09 23.99
CA LEU A 897 5.20 -10.46 23.23
C LEU A 897 6.12 -9.26 22.92
N ALA A 898 5.94 -8.13 23.62
CA ALA A 898 6.74 -6.91 23.48
C ALA A 898 6.78 -6.33 22.06
N LEU A 899 5.67 -6.45 21.31
CA LEU A 899 5.53 -5.74 20.04
C LEU A 899 5.34 -4.24 20.28
N LYS A 900 5.80 -3.42 19.33
CA LYS A 900 5.66 -1.95 19.39
C LYS A 900 4.35 -1.44 18.79
N ALA A 901 3.83 -2.14 17.79
CA ALA A 901 2.55 -1.85 17.15
C ALA A 901 1.89 -3.13 16.60
N ASN A 902 0.57 -3.04 16.35
CA ASN A 902 -0.21 -4.07 15.69
C ASN A 902 -1.30 -3.42 14.81
N ALA A 903 -1.42 -3.88 13.56
CA ALA A 903 -2.55 -3.63 12.68
C ALA A 903 -3.22 -4.96 12.30
N LEU A 904 -4.52 -5.07 12.55
CA LEU A 904 -5.33 -6.24 12.19
C LEU A 904 -6.10 -5.95 10.90
N TYR A 905 -6.23 -6.97 10.05
CA TYR A 905 -7.12 -6.91 8.89
C TYR A 905 -7.93 -8.19 8.83
N ARG A 906 -9.22 -8.09 9.18
CA ARG A 906 -10.16 -9.19 9.02
C ARG A 906 -10.72 -9.16 7.61
N ASP A 907 -10.72 -10.31 6.95
CA ASP A 907 -11.38 -10.45 5.65
C ASP A 907 -12.88 -10.07 5.76
N GLY A 908 -13.35 -9.22 4.86
CA GLY A 908 -14.71 -8.66 4.90
C GLY A 908 -14.94 -7.58 5.97
N SER A 909 -13.87 -6.96 6.50
CA SER A 909 -13.99 -5.75 7.33
C SER A 909 -14.18 -4.46 6.52
N LYS A 910 -13.92 -4.45 5.21
CA LYS A 910 -14.19 -3.30 4.33
C LYS A 910 -15.10 -3.70 3.18
N LEU A 911 -15.93 -2.77 2.73
CA LEU A 911 -16.83 -2.98 1.57
C LEU A 911 -16.06 -3.06 0.25
N SER A 912 -14.82 -2.57 0.22
CA SER A 912 -13.91 -2.64 -0.91
C SER A 912 -12.58 -3.28 -0.50
N GLN A 913 -12.13 -4.28 -1.25
CA GLN A 913 -10.85 -4.95 -1.03
C GLN A 913 -9.97 -4.88 -2.30
N PRO A 914 -8.72 -4.40 -2.21
CA PRO A 914 -7.85 -4.24 -3.38
C PRO A 914 -7.14 -5.54 -3.82
N LEU A 915 -7.16 -6.59 -2.98
CA LEU A 915 -6.56 -7.89 -3.23
C LEU A 915 -7.58 -8.97 -2.83
N ALA A 916 -7.77 -9.97 -3.68
CA ALA A 916 -8.65 -11.11 -3.42
C ALA A 916 -7.89 -12.43 -3.61
N SER A 917 -8.09 -13.38 -2.68
CA SER A 917 -7.55 -14.75 -2.79
C SER A 917 -8.56 -15.75 -3.36
N GLN A 918 -9.83 -15.35 -3.44
CA GLN A 918 -10.96 -16.11 -3.97
C GLN A 918 -11.91 -15.17 -4.72
N VAL A 919 -12.62 -15.69 -5.72
CA VAL A 919 -13.80 -15.03 -6.28
C VAL A 919 -15.01 -15.82 -5.84
N LEU A 920 -15.94 -15.15 -5.17
CA LEU A 920 -17.19 -15.75 -4.75
C LEU A 920 -18.13 -15.82 -5.96
N GLN A 921 -18.68 -17.02 -6.19
CA GLN A 921 -19.75 -17.24 -7.16
C GLN A 921 -21.04 -16.68 -6.56
N PHE A 922 -21.71 -15.79 -7.29
CA PHE A 922 -23.11 -15.51 -7.08
C PHE A 922 -23.86 -16.30 -8.14
N ASP A 923 -24.39 -17.46 -7.77
CA ASP A 923 -25.37 -18.16 -8.60
C ASP A 923 -26.75 -17.65 -8.18
N ASP A 924 -27.58 -17.29 -9.16
CA ASP A 924 -29.02 -17.14 -8.96
C ASP A 924 -29.64 -18.50 -8.65
N GLU A 925 -30.44 -18.59 -7.59
CA GLU A 925 -31.74 -19.25 -7.62
C GLU A 925 -32.55 -19.00 -6.33
N GLU A 926 -33.85 -18.74 -6.51
CA GLU A 926 -34.86 -18.55 -5.47
C GLU A 926 -35.16 -19.84 -4.67
N ASP A 927 -34.60 -20.99 -5.05
CA ASP A 927 -34.88 -22.30 -4.45
C ASP A 927 -34.03 -22.64 -3.20
N GLU A 928 -33.00 -21.84 -2.88
CA GLU A 928 -32.19 -22.07 -1.67
C GLU A 928 -32.79 -21.51 -0.37
N ALA A 929 -33.92 -20.79 -0.39
CA ALA A 929 -34.45 -20.13 0.81
C ALA A 929 -34.73 -21.09 1.99
N GLU A 930 -35.06 -22.36 1.72
CA GLU A 930 -35.37 -23.37 2.76
C GLU A 930 -34.12 -24.08 3.29
N GLU A 931 -33.10 -24.35 2.46
CA GLU A 931 -31.80 -24.91 2.92
C GLU A 931 -30.89 -23.84 3.54
N PHE A 932 -30.97 -22.60 3.03
CA PHE A 932 -30.30 -21.43 3.59
C PHE A 932 -30.70 -21.28 5.05
N ALA A 933 -31.98 -21.50 5.42
CA ALA A 933 -32.52 -21.48 6.78
C ALA A 933 -32.07 -22.64 7.71
N ALA A 934 -31.39 -23.68 7.20
CA ALA A 934 -30.79 -24.76 7.99
C ALA A 934 -29.25 -24.68 8.14
N ALA A 935 -28.56 -23.83 7.36
CA ALA A 935 -27.10 -23.67 7.43
C ALA A 935 -26.60 -22.93 8.70
N PRO A 936 -25.37 -23.20 9.19
CA PRO A 936 -24.75 -22.45 10.28
C PRO A 936 -24.69 -20.94 9.98
N GLN A 937 -24.83 -20.11 11.02
CA GLN A 937 -24.92 -18.65 10.93
C GLN A 937 -23.70 -17.99 10.22
N THR A 938 -22.57 -18.70 10.21
CA THR A 938 -21.32 -18.33 9.52
C THR A 938 -21.45 -18.31 7.99
N THR A 939 -22.30 -19.15 7.38
CA THR A 939 -22.45 -19.22 5.92
C THR A 939 -23.46 -18.18 5.40
N ARG A 940 -24.46 -17.80 6.21
CA ARG A 940 -25.48 -16.82 5.82
C ARG A 940 -24.97 -15.38 5.76
N THR A 941 -24.07 -15.02 6.67
CA THR A 941 -23.69 -13.61 6.87
C THR A 941 -22.75 -13.10 5.78
N THR A 942 -21.92 -13.99 5.22
CA THR A 942 -20.99 -13.73 4.11
C THR A 942 -21.76 -13.41 2.81
N VAL A 943 -22.80 -14.18 2.51
CA VAL A 943 -23.59 -14.04 1.26
C VAL A 943 -24.53 -12.83 1.28
N VAL A 944 -25.09 -12.46 2.44
CA VAL A 944 -26.08 -11.36 2.55
C VAL A 944 -25.43 -9.98 2.52
N THR A 945 -24.18 -9.85 2.99
CA THR A 945 -23.47 -8.55 3.02
C THR A 945 -22.85 -8.20 1.67
N GLU A 946 -22.45 -9.20 0.88
CA GLU A 946 -21.86 -9.02 -0.46
C GLU A 946 -22.91 -8.90 -1.57
N ARG A 947 -24.16 -9.33 -1.33
CA ARG A 947 -25.32 -9.16 -2.23
C ARG A 947 -25.62 -7.71 -2.64
N ILE A 948 -24.96 -6.70 -2.06
CA ILE A 948 -25.16 -5.27 -2.35
C ILE A 948 -24.06 -4.69 -3.27
N VAL A 949 -23.01 -5.45 -3.60
CA VAL A 949 -21.82 -4.95 -4.28
C VAL A 949 -21.79 -5.44 -5.73
N GLU A 950 -22.14 -4.57 -6.69
CA GLU A 950 -22.20 -4.92 -8.10
C GLU A 950 -20.94 -4.61 -8.91
N LYS A 951 -20.88 -5.36 -10.02
CA LYS A 951 -19.85 -5.53 -11.03
C LYS A 951 -19.62 -4.30 -11.92
N VAL A 952 -18.34 -4.11 -12.22
CA VAL A 952 -17.67 -3.14 -13.10
C VAL A 952 -18.07 -3.20 -14.59
N ILE A 953 -19.11 -3.95 -15.00
CA ILE A 953 -19.46 -4.13 -16.42
C ILE A 953 -20.39 -3.02 -16.94
N GLU A 954 -21.09 -2.29 -16.07
CA GLU A 954 -22.06 -1.26 -16.49
C GLU A 954 -21.43 0.04 -17.02
N ARG A 955 -20.12 0.27 -16.78
CA ARG A 955 -19.48 1.56 -17.15
C ARG A 955 -19.34 1.80 -18.65
N ILE A 956 -19.47 0.77 -19.49
CA ILE A 956 -19.31 0.90 -20.95
C ILE A 956 -20.63 1.30 -21.64
N ALA A 957 -21.79 0.94 -21.08
CA ALA A 957 -23.07 1.15 -21.77
C ALA A 957 -23.64 2.57 -21.59
N ALA A 958 -23.30 3.29 -20.51
CA ALA A 958 -24.01 4.52 -20.13
C ALA A 958 -23.37 5.83 -20.63
N HIS A 959 -22.17 5.84 -21.22
CA HIS A 959 -21.56 7.09 -21.69
C HIS A 959 -20.70 6.93 -22.94
N ASP A 960 -21.34 6.88 -24.11
CA ASP A 960 -20.76 7.50 -25.31
C ASP A 960 -20.81 9.03 -25.15
N ARG A 961 -19.92 9.56 -24.31
CA ARG A 961 -19.60 10.99 -24.36
C ARG A 961 -18.65 11.20 -25.53
N GLU A 962 -19.23 11.55 -26.66
CA GLU A 962 -18.52 12.08 -27.82
C GLU A 962 -17.62 13.23 -27.36
N LYS A 963 -16.29 13.06 -27.46
CA LYS A 963 -15.31 14.07 -27.05
C LYS A 963 -15.33 15.21 -28.08
N LEU A 964 -15.49 16.44 -27.59
CA LEU A 964 -15.40 17.62 -28.44
C LEU A 964 -13.99 17.79 -29.02
N PRO A 965 -13.85 18.16 -30.31
CA PRO A 965 -12.55 18.32 -30.99
C PRO A 965 -11.63 19.29 -30.26
N THR A 966 -10.31 19.16 -30.38
CA THR A 966 -9.36 20.13 -29.78
C THR A 966 -9.41 21.52 -30.44
N ARG A 967 -9.88 21.61 -31.69
CA ARG A 967 -10.14 22.87 -32.40
C ARG A 967 -11.59 22.88 -32.87
N ARG A 968 -12.38 23.84 -32.38
CA ARG A 968 -13.85 23.79 -32.47
C ARG A 968 -14.37 24.94 -33.32
N LYS A 969 -15.47 24.69 -34.02
CA LYS A 969 -16.34 25.75 -34.51
C LYS A 969 -17.24 26.21 -33.36
N GLY A 970 -17.70 27.45 -33.42
CA GLY A 970 -18.45 28.03 -32.33
C GLY A 970 -18.98 29.39 -32.70
N TYR A 971 -20.10 29.75 -32.09
CA TYR A 971 -20.77 31.01 -32.30
C TYR A 971 -20.64 31.88 -31.05
N THR A 972 -20.30 33.16 -31.24
CA THR A 972 -20.23 34.15 -30.15
C THR A 972 -21.30 35.21 -30.35
N GLN A 973 -22.24 35.29 -29.42
CA GLN A 973 -23.25 36.35 -29.37
C GLN A 973 -23.01 37.27 -28.19
N LYS A 974 -22.95 38.57 -28.48
CA LYS A 974 -22.97 39.60 -27.45
C LYS A 974 -24.42 39.97 -27.12
N ALA A 975 -24.74 40.03 -25.84
CA ALA A 975 -26.00 40.52 -25.32
C ALA A 975 -25.76 41.61 -24.25
N VAL A 976 -26.78 42.41 -23.97
CA VAL A 976 -26.76 43.38 -22.87
C VAL A 976 -27.96 43.12 -21.98
N VAL A 977 -27.71 42.80 -20.71
CA VAL A 977 -28.76 42.54 -19.71
C VAL A 977 -28.51 43.47 -18.53
N GLY A 978 -29.47 44.35 -18.23
CA GLY A 978 -29.36 45.30 -17.12
C GLY A 978 -28.15 46.25 -17.21
N GLY A 979 -27.72 46.64 -18.42
CA GLY A 979 -26.58 47.53 -18.63
C GLY A 979 -25.21 46.83 -18.68
N HIS A 980 -25.13 45.54 -18.33
CA HIS A 980 -23.89 44.75 -18.40
C HIS A 980 -23.76 44.01 -19.74
N LYS A 981 -22.55 44.02 -20.32
CA LYS A 981 -22.23 43.24 -21.53
C LYS A 981 -21.99 41.78 -21.14
N VAL A 982 -22.74 40.89 -21.78
CA VAL A 982 -22.61 39.43 -21.64
C VAL A 982 -22.19 38.86 -23.00
N TYR A 983 -21.23 37.94 -23.02
CA TYR A 983 -20.85 37.21 -24.23
C TYR A 983 -21.17 35.73 -24.03
N LEU A 984 -22.09 35.21 -24.84
CA LEU A 984 -22.40 33.79 -24.90
C LEU A 984 -21.58 33.17 -26.03
N ARG A 985 -20.73 32.20 -25.73
CA ARG A 985 -19.93 31.46 -26.70
C ARG A 985 -20.32 30.00 -26.70
N THR A 986 -20.51 29.39 -27.87
CA THR A 986 -20.70 27.95 -28.01
C THR A 986 -19.43 27.29 -28.52
N GLY A 987 -19.17 26.05 -28.10
CA GLY A 987 -18.26 25.12 -28.77
C GLY A 987 -19.07 24.00 -29.40
N GLU A 988 -18.85 23.73 -30.68
CA GLU A 988 -19.63 22.77 -31.47
C GLU A 988 -18.82 21.50 -31.80
N TYR A 989 -19.54 20.39 -31.96
CA TYR A 989 -19.07 19.16 -32.57
C TYR A 989 -18.80 19.36 -34.08
N GLU A 990 -18.11 18.42 -34.74
CA GLU A 990 -17.80 18.54 -36.18
C GLU A 990 -19.05 18.62 -37.07
N ASP A 991 -20.17 18.06 -36.58
CA ASP A 991 -21.48 18.07 -37.23
C ASP A 991 -22.33 19.33 -36.92
N GLY A 992 -21.78 20.28 -36.14
CA GLY A 992 -22.45 21.54 -35.80
C GLY A 992 -23.39 21.47 -34.59
N ARG A 993 -23.52 20.33 -33.91
CA ARG A 993 -24.26 20.28 -32.63
C ARG A 993 -23.48 21.05 -31.54
N PRO A 994 -24.14 21.85 -30.68
CA PRO A 994 -23.46 22.53 -29.58
C PRO A 994 -23.09 21.51 -28.48
N GLY A 995 -21.83 21.46 -28.08
CA GLY A 995 -21.34 20.59 -27.00
C GLY A 995 -20.94 21.33 -25.72
N GLU A 996 -20.68 22.63 -25.79
CA GLU A 996 -20.41 23.45 -24.60
C GLU A 996 -20.89 24.90 -24.79
N ILE A 997 -21.23 25.57 -23.68
CA ILE A 997 -21.65 26.98 -23.65
C ILE A 997 -20.88 27.71 -22.55
N PHE A 998 -20.22 28.81 -22.91
CA PHE A 998 -19.57 29.74 -22.00
C PHE A 998 -20.34 31.05 -21.95
N ILE A 999 -20.43 31.63 -20.75
CA ILE A 999 -21.02 32.95 -20.53
C ILE A 999 -19.98 33.81 -19.82
N ASP A 1000 -19.42 34.79 -20.53
CA ASP A 1000 -18.53 35.79 -19.94
C ASP A 1000 -19.33 37.02 -19.53
N MET A 1001 -19.16 37.43 -18.27
CA MET A 1001 -19.69 38.69 -17.73
C MET A 1001 -18.55 39.50 -17.14
N HIS A 1002 -18.30 40.71 -17.65
CA HIS A 1002 -17.34 41.62 -17.05
C HIS A 1002 -18.03 42.51 -16.01
N LYS A 1003 -17.60 42.40 -14.74
CA LYS A 1003 -17.87 43.44 -13.72
C LYS A 1003 -16.83 44.54 -13.86
N GLU A 1004 -17.21 45.80 -13.63
CA GLU A 1004 -16.23 46.89 -13.48
C GLU A 1004 -15.30 46.55 -12.30
N GLY A 1005 -13.98 46.46 -12.57
CA GLY A 1005 -12.93 46.28 -11.56
C GLY A 1005 -12.18 44.93 -11.56
N ALA A 1006 -11.94 44.31 -12.72
CA ALA A 1006 -10.97 43.21 -12.88
C ALA A 1006 -9.75 43.67 -13.67
#